data_AF-A0A7S0AI72-F1
#
_entry.id   AF-A0A7S0AI72-F1
#
_cell.length_a   1.000
_cell.length_b   1.000
_cell.length_c   1.000
_cell.angle_alpha   90.00
_cell.angle_beta   90.00
_cell.angle_gamma   90.00
#
_symmetry.space_group_name_H-M   'P 1'
#
loop_
_entity.id
_entity.type
_entity.pdbx_description
1 polymer ?
#
loop_
_entity_poly.entity_id
_entity_poly.type
_entity_poly.pdbx_seq_one_letter_code
_entity_poly.pdbx_strand_id
1 'polypeptide(L)'
;MPVPSFNVINGGSHAGNRLACQEFMILPVGATSFREAMIIGAEVYHTLKGVIKKRYGQDACNVGDEGGFAPSVQDNNEALDVLMEAIKKSGHESKVKIGTDVAASEFYDSGMKKYDLDFKNPQGSAPEMKKRSAELVDYYKIWLEKYPLISIEDPFDQDDWEAYALLMKQVGSSVQIVGDDLLVTNPLRVQKALDGQACNALLLKVNQIGTVTEAIQAAAMSMAAGWGVMVSHRSGETEDSFIADLAVGLCAGQIKTGAPCRSERLAKYNQLLRIEEELGDAAIFAGAHFRQPHVAAGLPMLKPLAATVQKRVLVVGYGPIGHSFIDRLMTKSQRGFKVTVLCEEPYAAYNRVKLTTFFDHRSPDKLALSSESWCVERNVTLIFGKAVKIDRGAKAVEYVSNKGGVGGSITYDELVLATGSKPFIPPAPPGLDTGTKGIFVYRTLDDSMAIIEHAKISKRAAVIGGGLLGLEAAKAVFDLKVSSVDVIEFAPCLLGVQIDPEGAALVKTKVESLGVKVHTGTKTLEVLKSDDGAVRGLRIDEGGNESVLEVELVVVSCGVRPRHELAEACGLELGGRGGVKVDHRLRSVTDDHVHAVGEVASLNGGMCYGLSAPGYQQAEILAEHLANPETGDRYVGSDLSTKLKLMGVDVGSFGATADFWFGRLYMCNDDAKVKNLILKDPAKGIYKKLVFTPDGKKLLGGVLVGDNEDFAKLSAIAKRPDLGGLTPEQVLAGETPQVDDGGDGTNLGVDDLVCNCHAVPKGVIKKAIAEGADSFAEVRRCTKAGTGCGTCISTGPMPRLLAFTLKELGRSRGISAAMPFTEAEIEELAKARSLKTFDALAGQICIPLDKLDPKMLEDTKPKVVPILERLFCGKKKGDGLDMVGQLKAVKKDLFEFVDKMNCNPILVRLAWHDSGTFDQKFTTWPECGGANGSIIYDPEINRGANNGLSKALRFLEPFKDDYPLISWADLIQMASAISIEHAGGPKIKMRYGRQDVEGPEQCPPDASRGTAENAGLPDAEAPFGCGATTAAQHLRNIFYRMGFDDQGIVALSGAHTLGRAFKERSGLVAEGYGEAKACPYTKSVGLCPVRRDGQAGVGMPGGKSWTKKWLKFDNSYFKEYVDKDPNLVWFSTDKALHTDGGFKPFFLKYKEDESAFFHDYAEAHKRLSELGSKFVPEAGISLD
;
A
#
# COMPACT_ATOMS: atom_id res chain seq x y z
N MET A 1 -6.80 2.43 46.09
CA MET A 1 -7.05 1.05 45.63
C MET A 1 -8.36 0.97 44.86
N PRO A 2 -8.37 0.38 43.64
CA PRO A 2 -9.56 0.25 42.79
C PRO A 2 -10.56 -0.80 43.31
N VAL A 3 -11.85 -0.66 42.99
CA VAL A 3 -12.85 -1.72 43.17
C VAL A 3 -12.64 -2.80 42.08
N PRO A 4 -12.49 -4.09 42.45
CA PRO A 4 -12.44 -5.17 41.46
C PRO A 4 -13.83 -5.46 40.89
N SER A 5 -13.94 -5.47 39.58
CA SER A 5 -15.09 -5.98 38.83
C SER A 5 -14.84 -7.44 38.48
N PHE A 6 -15.37 -8.35 39.29
CA PHE A 6 -15.20 -9.79 39.06
C PHE A 6 -16.24 -10.28 38.06
N ASN A 7 -15.81 -10.71 36.87
CA ASN A 7 -16.67 -11.49 35.99
C ASN A 7 -16.89 -12.88 36.60
N VAL A 8 -18.14 -13.25 36.88
CA VAL A 8 -18.48 -14.51 37.57
C VAL A 8 -19.41 -15.42 36.77
N ILE A 9 -20.09 -14.92 35.74
CA ILE A 9 -20.87 -15.71 34.77
C ILE A 9 -20.55 -15.21 33.37
N ASN A 10 -20.11 -16.11 32.49
CA ASN A 10 -19.85 -15.84 31.08
C ASN A 10 -21.04 -16.25 30.20
N GLY A 11 -21.29 -15.41 29.19
CA GLY A 11 -22.21 -15.61 28.07
C GLY A 11 -21.56 -15.14 26.76
N GLY A 12 -22.38 -14.71 25.79
CA GLY A 12 -21.89 -14.16 24.53
C GLY A 12 -20.88 -15.06 23.80
N SER A 13 -19.96 -14.50 23.05
CA SER A 13 -18.97 -15.28 22.28
C SER A 13 -17.98 -16.07 23.17
N HIS A 14 -17.95 -15.83 24.50
CA HIS A 14 -17.06 -16.49 25.46
C HIS A 14 -17.65 -17.71 26.18
N ALA A 15 -18.89 -18.10 25.88
CA ALA A 15 -19.52 -19.29 26.43
C ALA A 15 -20.53 -19.94 25.47
N GLY A 16 -20.57 -21.27 25.47
CA GLY A 16 -21.51 -22.06 24.66
C GLY A 16 -22.96 -22.11 25.18
N ASN A 17 -23.32 -21.27 26.15
CA ASN A 17 -24.69 -21.17 26.67
C ASN A 17 -25.55 -20.20 25.83
N ARG A 18 -26.84 -20.08 26.18
CA ARG A 18 -27.82 -19.25 25.45
C ARG A 18 -27.74 -17.75 25.76
N LEU A 19 -26.86 -17.32 26.66
CA LEU A 19 -26.79 -15.92 27.08
C LEU A 19 -26.29 -15.03 25.95
N ALA A 20 -27.05 -13.95 25.69
CA ALA A 20 -26.64 -12.91 24.77
C ALA A 20 -25.62 -11.96 25.39
N CYS A 21 -25.82 -11.56 26.65
CA CYS A 21 -24.84 -10.73 27.36
C CYS A 21 -23.56 -11.52 27.61
N GLN A 22 -22.44 -10.85 27.44
CA GLN A 22 -21.12 -11.47 27.47
C GLN A 22 -20.66 -11.79 28.90
N GLU A 23 -20.92 -10.90 29.85
CA GLU A 23 -20.47 -11.07 31.23
C GLU A 23 -21.45 -10.51 32.27
N PHE A 24 -21.58 -11.23 33.38
CA PHE A 24 -22.22 -10.74 34.60
C PHE A 24 -21.18 -10.65 35.71
N MET A 25 -21.06 -9.45 36.27
CA MET A 25 -20.01 -9.08 37.19
C MET A 25 -20.55 -8.75 38.57
N ILE A 26 -19.73 -8.98 39.60
CA ILE A 26 -19.96 -8.49 40.96
C ILE A 26 -18.93 -7.43 41.32
N LEU A 27 -19.40 -6.37 41.99
CA LEU A 27 -18.61 -5.23 42.43
C LEU A 27 -18.78 -5.07 43.95
N PRO A 28 -17.76 -5.40 44.78
CA PRO A 28 -17.81 -5.27 46.24
C PRO A 28 -17.65 -3.82 46.73
N VAL A 29 -18.49 -2.90 46.24
CA VAL A 29 -18.38 -1.45 46.53
C VAL A 29 -18.58 -1.10 48.02
N GLY A 30 -19.21 -1.99 48.80
CA GLY A 30 -19.39 -1.84 50.25
C GLY A 30 -18.26 -2.41 51.11
N ALA A 31 -17.18 -2.93 50.50
CA ALA A 31 -15.97 -3.30 51.22
C ALA A 31 -15.22 -2.05 51.71
N THR A 32 -14.45 -2.20 52.78
CA THR A 32 -13.64 -1.14 53.40
C THR A 32 -12.19 -1.13 52.93
N SER A 33 -11.71 -2.25 52.37
CA SER A 33 -10.37 -2.40 51.80
C SER A 33 -10.39 -3.29 50.56
N PHE A 34 -9.32 -3.25 49.77
CA PHE A 34 -9.17 -4.14 48.61
C PHE A 34 -9.07 -5.61 49.05
N ARG A 35 -8.34 -5.88 50.14
CA ARG A 35 -8.30 -7.20 50.79
C ARG A 35 -9.69 -7.73 51.14
N GLU A 36 -10.54 -6.90 51.74
CA GLU A 36 -11.93 -7.30 52.04
C GLU A 36 -12.74 -7.55 50.76
N ALA A 37 -12.58 -6.69 49.74
CA ALA A 37 -13.24 -6.87 48.45
C ALA A 37 -12.86 -8.20 47.78
N MET A 38 -11.59 -8.62 47.87
CA MET A 38 -11.12 -9.92 47.38
C MET A 38 -11.74 -11.10 48.14
N ILE A 39 -11.86 -11.01 49.46
CA ILE A 39 -12.53 -12.05 50.28
C ILE A 39 -13.99 -12.20 49.83
N ILE A 40 -14.72 -11.08 49.74
CA ILE A 40 -16.13 -11.07 49.31
C ILE A 40 -16.27 -11.67 47.92
N GLY A 41 -15.45 -11.24 46.96
CA GLY A 41 -15.48 -11.74 45.58
C GLY A 41 -15.24 -13.26 45.50
N ALA A 42 -14.26 -13.77 46.22
CA ALA A 42 -13.95 -15.21 46.27
C ALA A 42 -15.08 -16.03 46.93
N GLU A 43 -15.64 -15.56 48.04
CA GLU A 43 -16.74 -16.23 48.73
C GLU A 43 -18.01 -16.28 47.88
N VAL A 44 -18.37 -15.19 47.20
CA VAL A 44 -19.50 -15.15 46.26
C VAL A 44 -19.24 -16.10 45.09
N TYR A 45 -18.04 -16.09 44.49
CA TYR A 45 -17.68 -16.96 43.35
C TYR A 45 -17.77 -18.45 43.71
N HIS A 46 -17.25 -18.86 44.87
CA HIS A 46 -17.37 -20.25 45.32
C HIS A 46 -18.80 -20.63 45.71
N THR A 47 -19.55 -19.72 46.32
CA THR A 47 -20.97 -19.94 46.63
C THR A 47 -21.79 -20.10 45.35
N LEU A 48 -21.51 -19.29 44.33
CA LEU A 48 -22.13 -19.35 43.01
C LEU A 48 -21.89 -20.71 42.36
N LYS A 49 -20.66 -21.24 42.41
CA LYS A 49 -20.36 -22.60 41.95
C LYS A 49 -21.25 -23.65 42.61
N GLY A 50 -21.49 -23.52 43.92
CA GLY A 50 -22.39 -24.40 44.67
C GLY A 50 -23.85 -24.29 44.24
N VAL A 51 -24.34 -23.07 44.00
CA VAL A 51 -25.69 -22.81 43.49
C VAL A 51 -25.87 -23.40 42.09
N ILE A 52 -24.94 -23.14 41.19
CA ILE A 52 -24.94 -23.66 39.81
C ILE A 52 -24.91 -25.19 39.82
N LYS A 53 -23.98 -25.80 40.58
CA LYS A 53 -23.88 -27.26 40.70
C LYS A 53 -25.19 -27.90 41.16
N LYS A 54 -25.86 -27.28 42.13
CA LYS A 54 -27.13 -27.80 42.67
C LYS A 54 -28.28 -27.69 41.67
N ARG A 55 -28.33 -26.62 40.87
CA ARG A 55 -29.43 -26.36 39.91
C ARG A 55 -29.24 -27.09 38.58
N TYR A 56 -28.02 -27.09 38.03
CA TYR A 56 -27.74 -27.49 36.65
C TYR A 56 -26.74 -28.65 36.53
N GLY A 57 -26.23 -29.17 37.66
CA GLY A 57 -25.29 -30.29 37.68
C GLY A 57 -23.82 -29.86 37.62
N GLN A 58 -22.92 -30.84 37.71
CA GLN A 58 -21.47 -30.62 37.81
C GLN A 58 -20.87 -29.98 36.55
N ASP A 59 -21.35 -30.36 35.36
CA ASP A 59 -20.81 -29.90 34.08
C ASP A 59 -21.11 -28.42 33.80
N ALA A 60 -22.17 -27.88 34.42
CA ALA A 60 -22.51 -26.46 34.35
C ALA A 60 -21.52 -25.55 35.12
N CYS A 61 -20.55 -26.13 35.84
CA CYS A 61 -19.49 -25.39 36.53
C CYS A 61 -18.23 -25.18 35.67
N ASN A 62 -18.31 -25.44 34.36
CA ASN A 62 -17.24 -25.11 33.42
C ASN A 62 -16.99 -23.61 33.37
N VAL A 63 -15.74 -23.25 33.15
CA VAL A 63 -15.24 -21.87 33.25
C VAL A 63 -14.92 -21.35 31.85
N GLY A 64 -15.53 -20.23 31.47
CA GLY A 64 -15.27 -19.55 30.20
C GLY A 64 -13.89 -18.88 30.15
N ASP A 65 -13.61 -18.19 29.05
CA ASP A 65 -12.30 -17.58 28.80
C ASP A 65 -11.88 -16.58 29.89
N GLU A 66 -12.83 -15.83 30.44
CA GLU A 66 -12.61 -14.77 31.44
C GLU A 66 -12.75 -15.24 32.90
N GLY A 67 -12.84 -16.56 33.11
CA GLY A 67 -12.88 -17.16 34.43
C GLY A 67 -14.27 -17.30 35.05
N GLY A 68 -15.31 -16.69 34.47
CA GLY A 68 -16.70 -16.85 34.91
C GLY A 68 -17.26 -18.24 34.58
N PHE A 69 -18.28 -18.67 35.33
CA PHE A 69 -18.97 -19.93 35.05
C PHE A 69 -19.88 -19.80 33.81
N ALA A 70 -20.05 -20.88 33.06
CA ALA A 70 -20.94 -20.95 31.90
C ALA A 70 -22.14 -21.88 32.17
N PRO A 71 -23.09 -21.51 33.06
CA PRO A 71 -24.24 -22.35 33.37
C PRO A 71 -25.21 -22.45 32.18
N SER A 72 -25.98 -23.54 32.14
CA SER A 72 -27.00 -23.80 31.11
C SER A 72 -28.32 -23.05 31.35
N VAL A 73 -28.22 -21.76 31.67
CA VAL A 73 -29.37 -20.85 31.82
C VAL A 73 -30.01 -20.55 30.47
N GLN A 74 -31.31 -20.24 30.48
CA GLN A 74 -32.12 -20.02 29.29
C GLN A 74 -32.12 -18.56 28.82
N ASP A 75 -32.00 -17.60 29.74
CA ASP A 75 -31.94 -16.18 29.42
C ASP A 75 -31.12 -15.38 30.45
N ASN A 76 -30.90 -14.09 30.13
CA ASN A 76 -30.11 -13.18 30.95
C ASN A 76 -30.73 -12.89 32.34
N ASN A 77 -32.05 -12.94 32.50
CA ASN A 77 -32.70 -12.74 33.79
C ASN A 77 -32.44 -13.92 34.73
N GLU A 78 -32.45 -15.14 34.19
CA GLU A 78 -32.13 -16.34 34.96
C GLU A 78 -30.68 -16.29 35.49
N ALA A 79 -29.73 -15.81 34.68
CA ALA A 79 -28.35 -15.60 35.12
C ALA A 79 -28.26 -14.62 36.32
N LEU A 80 -28.98 -13.50 36.25
CA LEU A 80 -29.05 -12.51 37.34
C LEU A 80 -29.74 -13.09 38.59
N ASP A 81 -30.80 -13.87 38.44
CA ASP A 81 -31.51 -14.50 39.56
C ASP A 81 -30.62 -15.54 40.28
N VAL A 82 -29.86 -16.34 39.52
CA VAL A 82 -28.86 -17.28 40.07
C VAL A 82 -27.74 -16.54 40.79
N LEU A 83 -27.25 -15.43 40.20
CA LEU A 83 -26.21 -14.62 40.81
C LEU A 83 -26.69 -13.97 42.12
N MET A 84 -27.92 -13.45 42.17
CA MET A 84 -28.53 -12.89 43.38
C MET A 84 -28.71 -13.94 44.49
N GLU A 85 -29.09 -15.17 44.14
CA GLU A 85 -29.14 -16.26 45.14
C GLU A 85 -27.75 -16.51 45.75
N ALA A 86 -26.70 -16.50 44.92
CA ALA A 86 -25.33 -16.70 45.39
C ALA A 86 -24.86 -15.56 46.30
N ILE A 87 -25.11 -14.30 45.91
CA ILE A 87 -24.80 -13.11 46.72
C ILE A 87 -25.49 -13.20 48.09
N LYS A 88 -26.79 -13.52 48.10
CA LYS A 88 -27.56 -13.64 49.35
C LYS A 88 -27.05 -14.76 50.25
N LYS A 89 -26.75 -15.94 49.69
CA LYS A 89 -26.22 -17.08 50.45
C LYS A 89 -24.81 -16.85 50.99
N SER A 90 -24.00 -16.05 50.30
CA SER A 90 -22.66 -15.68 50.79
C SER A 90 -22.70 -14.69 51.96
N GLY A 91 -23.85 -14.05 52.24
CA GLY A 91 -24.00 -13.09 53.32
C GLY A 91 -23.61 -11.65 52.95
N HIS A 92 -23.31 -11.37 51.68
CA HIS A 92 -22.75 -10.09 51.22
C HIS A 92 -23.73 -9.17 50.46
N GLU A 93 -25.04 -9.39 50.61
CA GLU A 93 -26.10 -8.64 49.91
C GLU A 93 -26.03 -7.11 50.11
N SER A 94 -25.59 -6.66 51.28
CA SER A 94 -25.44 -5.22 51.57
C SER A 94 -24.16 -4.60 50.99
N LYS A 95 -23.17 -5.42 50.61
CA LYS A 95 -21.84 -4.96 50.17
C LYS A 95 -21.57 -5.13 48.67
N VAL A 96 -22.28 -6.04 48.01
CA VAL A 96 -22.09 -6.36 46.60
C VAL A 96 -23.15 -5.69 45.73
N LYS A 97 -22.70 -5.10 44.63
CA LYS A 97 -23.55 -4.63 43.53
C LYS A 97 -23.22 -5.41 42.25
N ILE A 98 -24.08 -5.31 41.25
CA ILE A 98 -23.92 -6.03 39.98
C ILE A 98 -23.44 -5.05 38.89
N GLY A 99 -22.62 -5.56 37.98
CA GLY A 99 -22.32 -4.95 36.69
C GLY A 99 -22.53 -5.95 35.57
N THR A 100 -22.64 -5.50 34.34
CA THR A 100 -22.70 -6.40 33.17
C THR A 100 -21.93 -5.81 32.00
N ASP A 101 -21.25 -6.69 31.27
CA ASP A 101 -20.69 -6.41 29.95
C ASP A 101 -21.62 -7.07 28.94
N VAL A 102 -22.32 -6.23 28.19
CA VAL A 102 -23.35 -6.67 27.26
C VAL A 102 -22.69 -7.09 25.95
N ALA A 103 -21.67 -6.36 25.47
CA ALA A 103 -21.07 -6.49 24.14
C ALA A 103 -22.12 -6.56 23.02
N ALA A 104 -23.04 -5.58 23.00
CA ALA A 104 -24.26 -5.66 22.17
C ALA A 104 -24.00 -5.72 20.65
N SER A 105 -22.83 -5.28 20.19
CA SER A 105 -22.36 -5.42 18.80
C SER A 105 -22.42 -6.88 18.32
N GLU A 106 -22.16 -7.85 19.20
CA GLU A 106 -22.13 -9.29 18.86
C GLU A 106 -23.51 -9.85 18.49
N PHE A 107 -24.58 -9.20 18.91
CA PHE A 107 -25.96 -9.61 18.63
C PHE A 107 -26.82 -8.50 18.02
N TYR A 108 -26.17 -7.49 17.43
CA TYR A 108 -26.84 -6.47 16.64
C TYR A 108 -27.01 -6.90 15.18
N ASP A 109 -28.25 -6.93 14.70
CA ASP A 109 -28.58 -7.14 13.30
C ASP A 109 -28.74 -5.77 12.62
N SER A 110 -27.71 -5.36 11.88
CA SER A 110 -27.71 -4.09 11.13
C SER A 110 -28.73 -4.05 9.98
N GLY A 111 -29.14 -5.20 9.45
CA GLY A 111 -30.17 -5.30 8.41
C GLY A 111 -31.57 -5.04 8.98
N MET A 112 -31.84 -5.56 10.18
CA MET A 112 -33.11 -5.36 10.89
C MET A 112 -33.14 -4.09 11.76
N LYS A 113 -31.97 -3.51 12.06
CA LYS A 113 -31.76 -2.45 13.07
C LYS A 113 -32.32 -2.87 14.44
N LYS A 114 -32.02 -4.10 14.85
CA LYS A 114 -32.49 -4.69 16.11
C LYS A 114 -31.39 -5.50 16.77
N TYR A 115 -31.47 -5.60 18.08
CA TYR A 115 -30.63 -6.44 18.95
C TYR A 115 -31.37 -7.75 19.25
N ASP A 116 -30.74 -8.89 18.97
CA ASP A 116 -31.32 -10.21 19.16
C ASP A 116 -30.81 -10.88 20.44
N LEU A 117 -31.60 -10.81 21.52
CA LEU A 117 -31.22 -11.34 22.83
C LEU A 117 -31.26 -12.88 22.93
N ASP A 118 -31.63 -13.59 21.87
CA ASP A 118 -31.66 -15.05 21.81
C ASP A 118 -30.95 -15.58 20.55
N PHE A 119 -30.01 -14.81 19.99
CA PHE A 119 -29.36 -15.09 18.69
C PHE A 119 -28.67 -16.45 18.58
N LYS A 120 -28.33 -17.07 19.71
CA LYS A 120 -27.71 -18.40 19.78
C LYS A 120 -28.72 -19.55 19.77
N ASN A 121 -30.01 -19.25 19.73
CA ASN A 121 -31.05 -20.27 19.70
C ASN A 121 -31.04 -20.98 18.34
N PRO A 122 -30.76 -22.31 18.30
CA PRO A 122 -30.74 -23.04 17.04
C PRO A 122 -32.12 -23.18 16.38
N GLN A 123 -33.21 -22.96 17.13
CA GLN A 123 -34.57 -22.89 16.60
C GLN A 123 -34.98 -21.48 16.12
N GLY A 124 -34.10 -20.49 16.27
CA GLY A 124 -34.35 -19.09 15.95
C GLY A 124 -35.07 -18.32 17.07
N SER A 125 -34.84 -17.01 17.10
CA SER A 125 -35.34 -16.12 18.14
C SER A 125 -36.79 -15.70 17.92
N ALA A 126 -37.58 -15.71 18.99
CA ALA A 126 -38.93 -15.18 18.98
C ALA A 126 -38.95 -13.65 18.77
N PRO A 127 -40.00 -13.06 18.15
CA PRO A 127 -40.04 -11.63 17.83
C PRO A 127 -39.78 -10.68 19.01
N GLU A 128 -40.22 -11.05 20.22
CA GLU A 128 -40.07 -10.31 21.47
C GLU A 128 -38.61 -10.24 21.99
N MET A 129 -37.75 -11.17 21.54
CA MET A 129 -36.32 -11.20 21.85
C MET A 129 -35.53 -10.25 20.94
N LYS A 130 -36.13 -9.76 19.85
CA LYS A 130 -35.53 -8.80 18.92
C LYS A 130 -35.97 -7.37 19.26
N LYS A 131 -35.10 -6.61 19.91
CA LYS A 131 -35.40 -5.27 20.43
C LYS A 131 -34.75 -4.18 19.58
N ARG A 132 -35.47 -3.12 19.24
CA ARG A 132 -34.86 -1.86 18.76
C ARG A 132 -34.17 -1.16 19.92
N SER A 133 -33.31 -0.18 19.63
CA SER A 133 -32.52 0.51 20.65
C SER A 133 -33.38 1.07 21.80
N ALA A 134 -34.53 1.68 21.51
CA ALA A 134 -35.45 2.16 22.56
C ALA A 134 -36.08 1.04 23.40
N GLU A 135 -36.44 -0.09 22.79
CA GLU A 135 -37.00 -1.25 23.48
C GLU A 135 -35.93 -1.92 24.37
N LEU A 136 -34.66 -1.86 23.97
CA LEU A 136 -33.53 -2.36 24.75
C LEU A 136 -33.18 -1.42 25.92
N VAL A 137 -33.34 -0.10 25.76
CA VAL A 137 -33.26 0.86 26.89
C VAL A 137 -34.28 0.50 27.97
N ASP A 138 -35.54 0.23 27.59
CA ASP A 138 -36.57 -0.15 28.56
C ASP A 138 -36.28 -1.51 29.21
N TYR A 139 -35.67 -2.44 28.47
CA TYR A 139 -35.19 -3.70 29.03
C TYR A 139 -34.14 -3.49 30.14
N TYR A 140 -33.17 -2.60 29.94
CA TYR A 140 -32.19 -2.27 30.98
C TYR A 140 -32.81 -1.58 32.19
N LYS A 141 -33.82 -0.73 32.00
CA LYS A 141 -34.54 -0.08 33.11
C LYS A 141 -35.21 -1.09 34.04
N ILE A 142 -35.81 -2.14 33.48
CA ILE A 142 -36.38 -3.24 34.26
C ILE A 142 -35.30 -3.92 35.12
N TRP A 143 -34.09 -4.12 34.59
CA TRP A 143 -32.98 -4.67 35.37
C TRP A 143 -32.53 -3.76 36.50
N LEU A 144 -32.46 -2.45 36.25
CA LEU A 144 -32.09 -1.45 37.25
C LEU A 144 -33.11 -1.36 38.39
N GLU A 145 -34.38 -1.65 38.11
CA GLU A 145 -35.45 -1.71 39.12
C GLU A 145 -35.41 -3.03 39.92
N LYS A 146 -35.11 -4.16 39.26
CA LYS A 146 -35.16 -5.50 39.88
C LYS A 146 -33.88 -5.88 40.63
N TYR A 147 -32.72 -5.42 40.16
CA TYR A 147 -31.40 -5.85 40.64
C TYR A 147 -30.56 -4.66 41.11
N PRO A 148 -29.61 -4.87 42.03
CA PRO A 148 -28.66 -3.84 42.46
C PRO A 148 -27.57 -3.57 41.40
N LEU A 149 -27.98 -3.36 40.14
CA LEU A 149 -27.13 -3.13 38.98
C LEU A 149 -26.67 -1.66 38.93
N ILE A 150 -25.36 -1.43 38.91
CA ILE A 150 -24.77 -0.09 38.99
C ILE A 150 -23.87 0.27 37.80
N SER A 151 -23.55 -0.70 36.95
CA SER A 151 -22.69 -0.51 35.77
C SER A 151 -23.15 -1.38 34.60
N ILE A 152 -23.25 -0.78 33.42
CA ILE A 152 -23.55 -1.45 32.15
C ILE A 152 -22.46 -1.05 31.16
N GLU A 153 -21.74 -2.03 30.64
CA GLU A 153 -20.69 -1.90 29.63
C GLU A 153 -21.23 -2.32 28.27
N ASP A 154 -20.92 -1.52 27.25
CA ASP A 154 -21.32 -1.66 25.85
C ASP A 154 -22.78 -2.11 25.60
N PRO A 155 -23.79 -1.35 26.07
CA PRO A 155 -25.21 -1.67 25.94
C PRO A 155 -25.75 -1.69 24.50
N PHE A 156 -25.02 -1.09 23.54
CA PHE A 156 -25.43 -0.97 22.15
C PHE A 156 -24.26 -1.20 21.21
N ASP A 157 -24.57 -1.37 19.92
CA ASP A 157 -23.57 -1.46 18.85
C ASP A 157 -22.63 -0.26 18.90
N GLN A 158 -21.34 -0.50 18.61
CA GLN A 158 -20.25 0.47 18.72
C GLN A 158 -20.44 1.78 17.91
N ASP A 159 -21.37 1.80 16.94
CA ASP A 159 -21.70 2.96 16.13
C ASP A 159 -23.13 3.52 16.39
N ASP A 160 -23.90 2.95 17.33
CA ASP A 160 -25.25 3.44 17.70
C ASP A 160 -25.19 4.58 18.75
N TRP A 161 -24.50 5.67 18.40
CA TRP A 161 -24.28 6.85 19.26
C TRP A 161 -25.58 7.46 19.81
N GLU A 162 -26.66 7.39 19.04
CA GLU A 162 -27.98 7.91 19.44
C GLU A 162 -28.60 7.07 20.56
N ALA A 163 -28.47 5.75 20.51
CA ALA A 163 -28.95 4.86 21.57
C ALA A 163 -28.17 5.07 22.87
N TYR A 164 -26.84 5.21 22.78
CA TYR A 164 -26.00 5.56 23.92
C TYR A 164 -26.45 6.86 24.59
N ALA A 165 -26.61 7.93 23.81
CA ALA A 165 -27.10 9.22 24.32
C ALA A 165 -28.51 9.11 24.94
N LEU A 166 -29.38 8.28 24.34
CA LEU A 166 -30.73 8.03 24.88
C LEU A 166 -30.68 7.33 26.25
N LEU A 167 -29.87 6.28 26.41
CA LEU A 167 -29.70 5.59 27.70
C LEU A 167 -29.06 6.52 28.73
N MET A 168 -28.00 7.25 28.34
CA MET A 168 -27.32 8.22 29.20
C MET A 168 -28.28 9.29 29.71
N LYS A 169 -29.17 9.80 28.86
CA LYS A 169 -30.21 10.75 29.25
C LYS A 169 -31.22 10.16 30.25
N GLN A 170 -31.58 8.88 30.11
CA GLN A 170 -32.62 8.26 30.94
C GLN A 170 -32.11 7.78 32.30
N VAL A 171 -30.91 7.19 32.37
CA VAL A 171 -30.40 6.53 33.61
C VAL A 171 -28.96 6.87 33.96
N GLY A 172 -28.25 7.65 33.14
CA GLY A 172 -26.83 7.95 33.32
C GLY A 172 -26.47 8.75 34.58
N SER A 173 -27.45 9.36 35.25
CA SER A 173 -27.23 10.01 36.55
C SER A 173 -27.06 9.01 37.69
N SER A 174 -27.68 7.83 37.61
CA SER A 174 -27.66 6.81 38.66
C SER A 174 -26.81 5.59 38.32
N VAL A 175 -26.52 5.36 37.04
CA VAL A 175 -25.83 4.17 36.55
C VAL A 175 -24.57 4.54 35.78
N GLN A 176 -23.52 3.75 35.94
CA GLN A 176 -22.32 3.85 35.12
C GLN A 176 -22.57 3.21 33.75
N ILE A 177 -22.40 3.96 32.68
CA ILE A 177 -22.44 3.48 31.30
C ILE A 177 -21.00 3.51 30.78
N VAL A 178 -20.42 2.33 30.61
CA VAL A 178 -19.02 2.15 30.23
C VAL A 178 -18.95 1.97 28.71
N GLY A 179 -18.09 2.74 28.05
CA GLY A 179 -17.76 2.53 26.64
C GLY A 179 -16.40 1.84 26.49
N ASP A 180 -16.40 0.62 25.95
CA ASP A 180 -15.21 -0.11 25.51
C ASP A 180 -15.09 -0.05 23.99
N ASP A 181 -15.89 -0.80 23.24
CA ASP A 181 -15.91 -0.76 21.77
C ASP A 181 -16.35 0.61 21.25
N LEU A 182 -17.20 1.32 22.01
CA LEU A 182 -17.58 2.70 21.68
C LEU A 182 -16.37 3.64 21.69
N LEU A 183 -15.40 3.45 22.58
CA LEU A 183 -14.31 4.42 22.81
C LEU A 183 -12.94 3.93 22.35
N VAL A 184 -12.69 2.62 22.39
CA VAL A 184 -11.44 1.90 22.11
C VAL A 184 -10.21 2.59 22.69
N THR A 185 -10.34 3.13 23.92
CA THR A 185 -9.28 3.89 24.60
C THR A 185 -8.72 5.09 23.77
N ASN A 186 -9.48 5.58 22.79
CA ASN A 186 -9.04 6.60 21.84
C ASN A 186 -9.49 8.01 22.28
N PRO A 187 -8.58 8.97 22.53
CA PRO A 187 -8.93 10.33 22.95
C PRO A 187 -9.92 11.07 22.03
N LEU A 188 -9.89 10.83 20.71
CA LEU A 188 -10.82 11.45 19.76
C LEU A 188 -12.23 10.91 19.91
N ARG A 189 -12.39 9.60 20.16
CA ARG A 189 -13.70 8.97 20.41
C ARG A 189 -14.23 9.36 21.79
N VAL A 190 -13.35 9.49 22.79
CA VAL A 190 -13.70 10.07 24.10
C VAL A 190 -14.25 11.49 23.93
N GLN A 191 -13.58 12.34 23.14
CA GLN A 191 -14.08 13.69 22.87
C GLN A 191 -15.45 13.68 22.19
N LYS A 192 -15.63 12.83 21.17
CA LYS A 192 -16.94 12.67 20.50
C LYS A 192 -18.04 12.22 21.47
N ALA A 193 -17.72 11.30 22.38
CA ALA A 193 -18.65 10.81 23.39
C ALA A 193 -18.99 11.88 24.43
N LEU A 194 -18.03 12.75 24.79
CA LEU A 194 -18.27 13.93 25.63
C LEU A 194 -19.23 14.91 24.96
N ASP A 195 -18.96 15.26 23.70
CA ASP A 195 -19.76 16.21 22.92
C ASP A 195 -21.19 15.69 22.71
N GLY A 196 -21.34 14.38 22.49
CA GLY A 196 -22.63 13.71 22.30
C GLY A 196 -23.31 13.22 23.57
N GLN A 197 -22.68 13.39 24.75
CA GLN A 197 -23.14 12.84 26.03
C GLN A 197 -23.51 11.35 25.95
N ALA A 198 -22.66 10.53 25.33
CA ALA A 198 -22.98 9.14 24.99
C ALA A 198 -22.78 8.16 26.15
N CYS A 199 -21.78 8.38 26.99
CA CYS A 199 -21.49 7.52 28.14
C CYS A 199 -20.92 8.35 29.31
N ASN A 200 -20.61 7.71 30.43
CA ASN A 200 -20.07 8.38 31.62
C ASN A 200 -18.94 7.61 32.32
N ALA A 201 -18.40 6.59 31.64
CA ALA A 201 -17.22 5.87 32.06
C ALA A 201 -16.45 5.32 30.85
N LEU A 202 -15.13 5.29 31.01
CA LEU A 202 -14.18 4.73 30.06
C LEU A 202 -13.72 3.34 30.54
N LEU A 203 -13.81 2.34 29.67
CA LEU A 203 -13.00 1.13 29.83
C LEU A 203 -11.61 1.41 29.24
N LEU A 204 -10.58 1.38 30.06
CA LEU A 204 -9.20 1.66 29.65
C LEU A 204 -8.45 0.36 29.39
N LYS A 205 -8.21 0.05 28.11
CA LYS A 205 -7.38 -1.07 27.65
C LYS A 205 -6.16 -0.52 26.92
N VAL A 206 -4.99 -0.60 27.55
CA VAL A 206 -3.74 0.03 27.06
C VAL A 206 -3.37 -0.46 25.65
N ASN A 207 -3.67 -1.71 25.34
CA ASN A 207 -3.39 -2.36 24.06
C ASN A 207 -4.31 -1.93 22.90
N GLN A 208 -5.38 -1.16 23.14
CA GLN A 208 -6.26 -0.67 22.08
C GLN A 208 -5.75 0.62 21.43
N ILE A 209 -4.73 1.28 22.00
CA ILE A 209 -4.17 2.53 21.51
C ILE A 209 -2.65 2.45 21.40
N GLY A 210 -2.04 3.25 20.53
CA GLY A 210 -0.66 3.06 20.09
C GLY A 210 0.40 3.27 21.18
N THR A 211 0.14 4.09 22.20
CA THR A 211 1.09 4.33 23.31
C THR A 211 0.40 4.49 24.67
N VAL A 212 1.13 4.18 25.75
CA VAL A 212 0.70 4.41 27.15
C VAL A 212 0.32 5.87 27.37
N THR A 213 1.01 6.82 26.73
CA THR A 213 0.70 8.25 26.83
C THR A 213 -0.71 8.58 26.34
N GLU A 214 -1.18 7.90 25.29
CA GLU A 214 -2.54 8.12 24.77
C GLU A 214 -3.59 7.51 25.69
N ALA A 215 -3.30 6.35 26.28
CA ALA A 215 -4.16 5.73 27.29
C ALA A 215 -4.32 6.62 28.54
N ILE A 216 -3.20 7.16 29.05
CA ILE A 216 -3.21 8.13 30.17
C ILE A 216 -4.01 9.39 29.81
N GLN A 217 -3.88 9.88 28.57
CA GLN A 217 -4.66 11.04 28.11
C GLN A 217 -6.16 10.73 28.07
N ALA A 218 -6.58 9.58 27.54
CA ALA A 218 -7.98 9.17 27.52
C ALA A 218 -8.55 9.08 28.95
N ALA A 219 -7.79 8.50 29.88
CA ALA A 219 -8.14 8.44 31.30
C ALA A 219 -8.27 9.85 31.92
N ALA A 220 -7.30 10.72 31.70
CA ALA A 220 -7.30 12.08 32.24
C ALA A 220 -8.45 12.94 31.68
N MET A 221 -8.75 12.83 30.38
CA MET A 221 -9.90 13.50 29.75
C MET A 221 -11.23 13.03 30.37
N SER A 222 -11.36 11.72 30.58
CA SER A 222 -12.55 11.11 31.17
C SER A 222 -12.73 11.57 32.62
N MET A 223 -11.66 11.50 33.44
CA MET A 223 -11.68 11.96 34.82
C MET A 223 -12.01 13.46 34.92
N ALA A 224 -11.46 14.29 34.04
CA ALA A 224 -11.73 15.73 33.99
C ALA A 224 -13.20 16.05 33.67
N ALA A 225 -13.87 15.18 32.92
CA ALA A 225 -15.31 15.26 32.65
C ALA A 225 -16.18 14.66 33.78
N GLY A 226 -15.56 14.20 34.89
CA GLY A 226 -16.25 13.56 36.00
C GLY A 226 -16.66 12.10 35.72
N TRP A 227 -16.10 11.48 34.68
CA TRP A 227 -16.39 10.09 34.31
C TRP A 227 -15.61 9.09 35.18
N GLY A 228 -16.19 7.89 35.32
CA GLY A 228 -15.47 6.75 35.89
C GLY A 228 -14.40 6.23 34.91
N VAL A 229 -13.30 5.69 35.44
CA VAL A 229 -12.30 4.98 34.64
C VAL A 229 -12.12 3.58 35.22
N MET A 230 -12.28 2.58 34.36
CA MET A 230 -12.11 1.17 34.70
C MET A 230 -10.98 0.60 33.85
N VAL A 231 -9.85 0.31 34.49
CA VAL A 231 -8.72 -0.33 33.79
C VAL A 231 -9.05 -1.80 33.55
N SER A 232 -8.82 -2.30 32.34
CA SER A 232 -9.22 -3.66 31.97
C SER A 232 -8.12 -4.40 31.22
N HIS A 233 -8.11 -5.72 31.36
CA HIS A 233 -7.28 -6.64 30.57
C HIS A 233 -7.85 -6.87 29.16
N ARG A 234 -7.14 -7.65 28.34
CA ARG A 234 -7.70 -8.21 27.09
C ARG A 234 -8.00 -9.71 27.23
N SER A 235 -8.87 -10.21 26.35
CA SER A 235 -8.94 -11.65 26.08
C SER A 235 -7.56 -12.15 25.61
N GLY A 236 -7.09 -13.24 26.21
CA GLY A 236 -5.75 -13.78 25.97
C GLY A 236 -4.59 -13.05 26.67
N GLU A 237 -4.87 -12.18 27.65
CA GLU A 237 -3.84 -11.47 28.43
C GLU A 237 -2.89 -12.40 29.21
N THR A 238 -1.64 -11.96 29.37
CA THR A 238 -0.55 -12.72 30.02
C THR A 238 -0.55 -12.58 31.54
N GLU A 239 0.41 -13.17 32.27
CA GLU A 239 0.60 -12.96 33.71
C GLU A 239 1.18 -11.58 34.07
N ASP A 240 1.52 -10.72 33.10
CA ASP A 240 2.01 -9.37 33.34
C ASP A 240 1.01 -8.55 34.18
N SER A 241 1.43 -8.07 35.35
CA SER A 241 0.58 -7.35 36.30
C SER A 241 0.55 -5.83 36.12
N PHE A 242 1.21 -5.26 35.11
CA PHE A 242 1.38 -3.82 34.93
C PHE A 242 0.08 -3.01 35.02
N ILE A 243 -1.04 -3.55 34.54
CA ILE A 243 -2.33 -2.86 34.59
C ILE A 243 -2.84 -2.65 36.03
N ALA A 244 -2.40 -3.46 36.99
CA ALA A 244 -2.67 -3.24 38.42
C ALA A 244 -1.95 -1.99 38.92
N ASP A 245 -0.66 -1.85 38.61
CA ASP A 245 0.12 -0.66 38.94
C ASP A 245 -0.45 0.59 38.26
N LEU A 246 -0.83 0.46 36.98
CA LEU A 246 -1.46 1.54 36.23
C LEU A 246 -2.81 1.96 36.83
N ALA A 247 -3.65 1.00 37.24
CA ALA A 247 -4.93 1.30 37.88
C ALA A 247 -4.75 2.11 39.16
N VAL A 248 -3.78 1.75 40.00
CA VAL A 248 -3.47 2.51 41.22
C VAL A 248 -2.83 3.85 40.88
N GLY A 249 -1.83 3.89 40.00
CA GLY A 249 -1.10 5.10 39.63
C GLY A 249 -1.97 6.18 38.96
N LEU A 250 -2.95 5.77 38.15
CA LEU A 250 -3.94 6.69 37.59
C LEU A 250 -5.00 7.13 38.60
N CYS A 251 -5.07 6.50 39.77
CA CYS A 251 -6.24 6.55 40.65
C CYS A 251 -7.52 6.14 39.89
N ALA A 252 -7.42 5.10 39.05
CA ALA A 252 -8.58 4.49 38.43
C ALA A 252 -9.42 3.83 39.55
N GLY A 253 -10.69 4.20 39.64
CA GLY A 253 -11.54 3.75 40.76
C GLY A 253 -11.96 2.29 40.64
N GLN A 254 -11.72 1.66 39.49
CA GLN A 254 -12.14 0.30 39.17
C GLN A 254 -11.06 -0.43 38.36
N ILE A 255 -11.05 -1.75 38.49
CA ILE A 255 -10.26 -2.64 37.64
C ILE A 255 -11.10 -3.88 37.26
N LYS A 256 -11.13 -4.22 35.97
CA LYS A 256 -11.78 -5.40 35.42
C LYS A 256 -10.71 -6.39 34.97
N THR A 257 -10.52 -7.44 35.76
CA THR A 257 -9.56 -8.49 35.44
C THR A 257 -10.15 -9.90 35.66
N GLY A 258 -11.45 -10.07 35.48
CA GLY A 258 -12.11 -11.38 35.46
C GLY A 258 -12.37 -12.00 36.85
N ALA A 259 -12.71 -13.29 36.87
CA ALA A 259 -12.95 -14.03 38.11
C ALA A 259 -11.68 -14.16 38.98
N PRO A 260 -11.80 -14.43 40.29
CA PRO A 260 -10.65 -14.75 41.15
C PRO A 260 -10.13 -16.19 40.90
N CYS A 261 -9.88 -16.54 39.63
CA CYS A 261 -9.34 -17.82 39.18
C CYS A 261 -8.44 -17.62 37.94
N ARG A 262 -7.69 -18.66 37.56
CA ARG A 262 -6.67 -18.63 36.51
C ARG A 262 -5.49 -17.70 36.82
N SER A 263 -4.29 -18.07 36.36
CA SER A 263 -3.06 -17.47 36.88
C SER A 263 -2.86 -16.03 36.42
N GLU A 264 -3.22 -15.75 35.18
CA GLU A 264 -3.12 -14.43 34.55
C GLU A 264 -3.98 -13.38 35.24
N ARG A 265 -5.13 -13.76 35.81
CA ARG A 265 -6.03 -12.85 36.55
C ARG A 265 -5.58 -12.67 37.99
N LEU A 266 -5.23 -13.79 38.64
CA LEU A 266 -4.69 -13.79 40.00
C LEU A 266 -3.40 -12.98 40.10
N ALA A 267 -2.56 -12.93 39.07
CA ALA A 267 -1.36 -12.10 39.04
C ALA A 267 -1.65 -10.60 39.31
N LYS A 268 -2.71 -10.03 38.71
CA LYS A 268 -3.10 -8.61 38.91
C LYS A 268 -3.69 -8.40 40.29
N TYR A 269 -4.57 -9.29 40.74
CA TYR A 269 -5.17 -9.22 42.07
C TYR A 269 -4.12 -9.34 43.18
N ASN A 270 -3.14 -10.24 43.03
CA ASN A 270 -2.02 -10.37 43.95
C ASN A 270 -1.14 -9.11 43.95
N GLN A 271 -0.92 -8.49 42.78
CA GLN A 271 -0.19 -7.24 42.73
C GLN A 271 -0.94 -6.10 43.44
N LEU A 272 -2.26 -6.01 43.30
CA LEU A 272 -3.06 -5.04 44.06
C LEU A 272 -3.02 -5.29 45.57
N LEU A 273 -3.03 -6.54 46.02
CA LEU A 273 -2.84 -6.86 47.44
C LEU A 273 -1.46 -6.40 47.94
N ARG A 274 -0.39 -6.63 47.17
CA ARG A 274 0.96 -6.14 47.51
C ARG A 274 1.03 -4.62 47.55
N ILE A 275 0.40 -3.92 46.61
CA ILE A 275 0.34 -2.46 46.60
C ILE A 275 -0.43 -1.95 47.83
N GLU A 276 -1.55 -2.58 48.20
CA GLU A 276 -2.27 -2.23 49.43
C GLU A 276 -1.42 -2.45 50.69
N GLU A 277 -0.72 -3.58 50.78
CA GLU A 277 0.21 -3.87 51.89
C GLU A 277 1.36 -2.85 51.97
N GLU A 278 1.92 -2.46 50.82
CA GLU A 278 3.00 -1.46 50.73
C GLU A 278 2.52 -0.06 51.14
N LEU A 279 1.32 0.33 50.75
CA LEU A 279 0.72 1.62 51.10
C LEU A 279 0.30 1.69 52.58
N GLY A 280 -0.01 0.56 53.21
CA GLY A 280 -0.43 0.49 54.61
C GLY A 280 -1.62 1.42 54.90
N ASP A 281 -1.52 2.23 55.96
CA ASP A 281 -2.57 3.17 56.36
C ASP A 281 -2.84 4.29 55.31
N ALA A 282 -1.96 4.48 54.33
CA ALA A 282 -2.17 5.41 53.22
C ALA A 282 -3.09 4.83 52.12
N ALA A 283 -3.39 3.53 52.17
CA ALA A 283 -4.25 2.89 51.18
C ALA A 283 -5.71 3.33 51.36
N ILE A 284 -6.24 4.09 50.39
CA ILE A 284 -7.66 4.45 50.35
C ILE A 284 -8.38 3.59 49.31
N PHE A 285 -9.32 2.76 49.75
CA PHE A 285 -10.15 1.97 48.86
C PHE A 285 -11.29 2.80 48.27
N ALA A 286 -11.51 2.69 46.96
CA ALA A 286 -12.49 3.53 46.26
C ALA A 286 -13.94 3.24 46.70
N GLY A 287 -14.28 1.99 47.00
CA GLY A 287 -15.59 1.59 47.53
C GLY A 287 -16.77 2.19 46.78
N ALA A 288 -17.71 2.80 47.50
CA ALA A 288 -18.88 3.47 46.92
C ALA A 288 -18.54 4.70 46.04
N HIS A 289 -17.32 5.22 46.14
CA HIS A 289 -16.82 6.36 45.36
C HIS A 289 -16.05 5.94 44.10
N PHE A 290 -16.21 4.70 43.62
CA PHE A 290 -15.50 4.13 42.47
C PHE A 290 -15.57 4.96 41.16
N ARG A 291 -16.57 5.84 41.00
CA ARG A 291 -16.66 6.76 39.85
C ARG A 291 -15.76 8.00 40.00
N GLN A 292 -15.49 8.42 41.23
CA GLN A 292 -14.73 9.63 41.57
C GLN A 292 -13.81 9.37 42.77
N PRO A 293 -12.89 8.40 42.68
CA PRO A 293 -12.08 7.95 43.83
C PRO A 293 -11.14 9.04 44.36
N HIS A 294 -10.69 9.94 43.48
CA HIS A 294 -9.83 11.06 43.84
C HIS A 294 -10.50 12.03 44.83
N VAL A 295 -11.82 12.21 44.73
CA VAL A 295 -12.60 13.04 45.65
C VAL A 295 -12.60 12.43 47.05
N ALA A 296 -12.89 11.13 47.14
CA ALA A 296 -12.88 10.41 48.41
C ALA A 296 -11.49 10.35 49.05
N ALA A 297 -10.44 10.28 48.24
CA ALA A 297 -9.05 10.25 48.69
C ALA A 297 -8.44 11.64 48.98
N GLY A 298 -9.15 12.74 48.67
CA GLY A 298 -8.58 14.10 48.77
C GLY A 298 -7.37 14.32 47.84
N LEU A 299 -7.25 13.52 46.78
CA LEU A 299 -6.13 13.56 45.84
C LEU A 299 -6.43 14.52 44.67
N PRO A 300 -5.42 15.22 44.15
CA PRO A 300 -5.61 16.04 42.96
C PRO A 300 -6.03 15.16 41.78
N MET A 301 -7.03 15.61 41.03
CA MET A 301 -7.45 14.95 39.80
C MET A 301 -6.32 14.96 38.78
N LEU A 302 -6.13 13.84 38.08
CA LEU A 302 -5.18 13.71 36.99
C LEU A 302 -5.50 14.78 35.93
N LYS A 303 -4.59 15.74 35.74
CA LYS A 303 -4.78 16.78 34.73
C LYS A 303 -4.63 16.16 33.35
N PRO A 304 -5.53 16.45 32.39
CA PRO A 304 -5.25 16.18 30.99
C PRO A 304 -3.89 16.78 30.67
N LEU A 305 -3.02 16.02 29.99
CA LEU A 305 -1.85 16.60 29.32
C LEU A 305 -2.40 17.80 28.55
N ALA A 306 -1.91 19.01 28.87
CA ALA A 306 -2.41 20.23 28.25
C ALA A 306 -2.48 19.97 26.75
N ALA A 307 -3.66 20.17 26.15
CA ALA A 307 -3.81 20.02 24.71
C ALA A 307 -2.69 20.87 24.11
N THR A 308 -1.65 20.23 23.57
CA THR A 308 -0.56 20.95 22.94
C THR A 308 -1.25 21.73 21.85
N VAL A 309 -1.28 23.07 21.98
CA VAL A 309 -1.75 23.94 20.91
C VAL A 309 -0.96 23.53 19.69
N GLN A 310 -1.61 22.84 18.76
CA GLN A 310 -0.95 22.33 17.59
C GLN A 310 -0.51 23.52 16.77
N LYS A 311 0.81 23.70 16.60
CA LYS A 311 1.34 24.72 15.71
C LYS A 311 0.85 24.42 14.30
N ARG A 312 0.24 25.41 13.65
CA ARG A 312 -0.21 25.32 12.26
C ARG A 312 0.99 25.43 11.34
N VAL A 313 1.30 24.36 10.64
CA VAL A 313 2.37 24.34 9.63
C VAL A 313 1.71 24.35 8.26
N LEU A 314 1.97 25.40 7.48
CA LEU A 314 1.52 25.48 6.10
C LEU A 314 2.69 25.17 5.17
N VAL A 315 2.53 24.14 4.33
CA VAL A 315 3.51 23.79 3.30
C VAL A 315 2.98 24.22 1.94
N VAL A 316 3.72 25.06 1.23
CA VAL A 316 3.40 25.48 -0.14
C VAL A 316 4.26 24.69 -1.12
N GLY A 317 3.65 23.74 -1.82
CA GLY A 317 4.29 22.82 -2.75
C GLY A 317 4.35 21.39 -2.22
N TYR A 318 3.74 20.45 -2.96
CA TYR A 318 3.64 19.04 -2.59
C TYR A 318 4.41 18.11 -3.54
N GLY A 319 5.64 18.51 -3.90
CA GLY A 319 6.59 17.64 -4.61
C GLY A 319 7.28 16.63 -3.69
N PRO A 320 8.28 15.88 -4.19
CA PRO A 320 9.04 14.90 -3.39
C PRO A 320 9.61 15.46 -2.09
N ILE A 321 10.08 16.71 -2.11
CA ILE A 321 10.70 17.35 -0.95
C ILE A 321 9.64 17.79 0.08
N GLY A 322 8.53 18.39 -0.36
CA GLY A 322 7.42 18.75 0.51
C GLY A 322 6.82 17.52 1.21
N HIS A 323 6.59 16.44 0.46
CA HIS A 323 6.18 15.16 1.03
C HIS A 323 7.20 14.60 2.03
N SER A 324 8.49 14.59 1.68
CA SER A 324 9.53 14.10 2.61
C SER A 324 9.60 14.91 3.90
N PHE A 325 9.42 16.23 3.85
CA PHE A 325 9.39 17.08 5.04
C PHE A 325 8.21 16.70 5.94
N ILE A 326 7.02 16.54 5.35
CA ILE A 326 5.81 16.17 6.10
C ILE A 326 5.94 14.78 6.72
N ASP A 327 6.40 13.76 5.96
CA ASP A 327 6.62 12.41 6.49
C ASP A 327 7.55 12.42 7.71
N ARG A 328 8.66 13.17 7.61
CA ARG A 328 9.65 13.30 8.69
C ARG A 328 9.11 14.07 9.90
N LEU A 329 8.43 15.19 9.69
CA LEU A 329 7.81 15.98 10.76
C LEU A 329 6.76 15.16 11.52
N MET A 330 5.86 14.49 10.81
CA MET A 330 4.81 13.68 11.41
C MET A 330 5.37 12.44 12.13
N THR A 331 6.49 11.88 11.67
CA THR A 331 7.17 10.77 12.35
C THR A 331 7.82 11.23 13.67
N LYS A 332 8.43 12.42 13.69
CA LYS A 332 9.10 12.97 14.88
C LYS A 332 8.12 13.54 15.91
N SER A 333 7.00 14.10 15.48
CA SER A 333 6.01 14.71 16.37
C SER A 333 4.58 14.63 15.81
N GLN A 334 3.85 13.58 16.23
CA GLN A 334 2.47 13.35 15.77
C GLN A 334 1.44 14.32 16.37
N ARG A 335 1.78 15.01 17.48
CA ARG A 335 0.81 15.75 18.31
C ARG A 335 1.11 17.25 18.45
N GLY A 336 2.28 17.71 18.00
CA GLY A 336 2.69 19.12 18.09
C GLY A 336 2.23 20.00 16.92
N PHE A 337 1.79 19.41 15.81
CA PHE A 337 1.58 20.14 14.56
C PHE A 337 0.24 19.81 13.90
N LYS A 338 -0.37 20.84 13.30
CA LYS A 338 -1.48 20.72 12.36
C LYS A 338 -0.97 21.13 10.99
N VAL A 339 -0.80 20.15 10.10
CA VAL A 339 -0.17 20.38 8.79
C VAL A 339 -1.23 20.60 7.72
N THR A 340 -1.12 21.71 6.99
CA THR A 340 -1.88 21.98 5.77
C THR A 340 -0.93 22.10 4.60
N VAL A 341 -1.29 21.53 3.45
CA VAL A 341 -0.47 21.51 2.25
C VAL A 341 -1.25 22.11 1.09
N LEU A 342 -0.66 23.12 0.44
CA LEU A 342 -1.14 23.64 -0.82
C LEU A 342 -0.42 22.95 -1.99
N CYS A 343 -1.17 22.23 -2.80
CA CYS A 343 -0.69 21.53 -3.99
C CYS A 343 -1.25 22.18 -5.27
N GLU A 344 -0.38 22.81 -6.07
CA GLU A 344 -0.77 23.41 -7.35
C GLU A 344 -1.04 22.36 -8.43
N GLU A 345 -0.41 21.19 -8.38
CA GLU A 345 -0.68 20.10 -9.32
C GLU A 345 -1.91 19.30 -8.85
N PRO A 346 -2.74 18.73 -9.74
CA PRO A 346 -3.94 17.98 -9.36
C PRO A 346 -3.62 16.56 -8.84
N TYR A 347 -2.40 16.34 -8.35
CA TYR A 347 -1.88 15.05 -7.92
C TYR A 347 -1.33 15.13 -6.49
N ALA A 348 -1.49 14.06 -5.73
CA ALA A 348 -0.68 13.85 -4.53
C ALA A 348 0.81 13.73 -4.91
N ALA A 349 1.72 13.86 -3.95
CA ALA A 349 3.15 13.86 -4.23
C ALA A 349 3.60 12.59 -4.99
N TYR A 350 4.40 12.79 -6.03
CA TYR A 350 4.95 11.73 -6.89
C TYR A 350 6.44 11.96 -7.18
N ASN A 351 7.14 10.91 -7.60
CA ASN A 351 8.58 10.90 -7.83
C ASN A 351 8.94 11.52 -9.18
N ARG A 352 9.18 12.84 -9.18
CA ARG A 352 9.56 13.61 -10.38
C ARG A 352 10.85 13.12 -11.05
N VAL A 353 11.78 12.52 -10.31
CA VAL A 353 13.05 11.98 -10.85
C VAL A 353 12.81 10.77 -11.76
N LYS A 354 11.68 10.07 -11.58
CA LYS A 354 11.30 8.91 -12.38
C LYS A 354 10.32 9.24 -13.52
N LEU A 355 10.15 10.52 -13.88
CA LEU A 355 9.25 10.89 -14.98
C LEU A 355 9.62 10.22 -16.31
N THR A 356 10.89 9.91 -16.56
CA THR A 356 11.31 9.17 -17.75
C THR A 356 10.68 7.78 -17.82
N THR A 357 10.49 7.07 -16.69
CA THR A 357 9.88 5.73 -16.71
C THR A 357 8.38 5.77 -17.02
N PHE A 358 7.72 6.93 -16.86
CA PHE A 358 6.34 7.11 -17.28
C PHE A 358 6.14 6.87 -18.78
N PHE A 359 7.19 7.13 -19.57
CA PHE A 359 7.27 6.86 -21.02
C PHE A 359 7.39 5.37 -21.35
N ASP A 360 7.46 4.49 -20.35
CA ASP A 360 7.30 3.04 -20.50
C ASP A 360 5.92 2.56 -20.06
N HIS A 361 5.49 2.92 -18.84
CA HIS A 361 4.34 2.29 -18.18
C HIS A 361 3.02 3.08 -18.21
N ARG A 362 3.03 4.38 -18.57
CA ARG A 362 1.83 5.26 -18.64
C ARG A 362 0.94 5.26 -17.38
N SER A 363 1.55 5.12 -16.21
CA SER A 363 0.81 4.92 -14.94
C SER A 363 1.28 5.91 -13.88
N PRO A 364 0.45 6.91 -13.49
CA PRO A 364 0.78 7.85 -12.43
C PRO A 364 1.04 7.16 -11.09
N ASP A 365 0.30 6.09 -10.78
CA ASP A 365 0.41 5.34 -9.53
C ASP A 365 1.80 4.75 -9.31
N LYS A 366 2.49 4.34 -10.38
CA LYS A 366 3.87 3.84 -10.30
C LYS A 366 4.89 4.91 -9.92
N LEU A 367 4.51 6.19 -10.01
CA LEU A 367 5.31 7.32 -9.56
C LEU A 367 4.87 7.85 -8.19
N ALA A 368 3.71 7.45 -7.67
CA ALA A 368 3.15 8.01 -6.45
C ALA A 368 4.09 7.79 -5.25
N LEU A 369 4.33 8.87 -4.48
CA LEU A 369 5.02 8.84 -3.19
C LEU A 369 4.01 8.86 -2.04
N SER A 370 2.80 9.37 -2.27
CA SER A 370 1.72 9.46 -1.30
C SER A 370 0.35 9.35 -1.99
N SER A 371 -0.70 9.29 -1.19
CA SER A 371 -2.10 9.34 -1.62
C SER A 371 -2.90 10.34 -0.75
N GLU A 372 -4.12 10.65 -1.17
CA GLU A 372 -5.05 11.40 -0.32
C GLU A 372 -5.34 10.65 0.99
N SER A 373 -5.48 9.32 0.93
CA SER A 373 -5.68 8.48 2.12
C SER A 373 -4.50 8.55 3.09
N TRP A 374 -3.27 8.52 2.58
CA TRP A 374 -2.05 8.67 3.38
C TRP A 374 -2.04 9.99 4.15
N CYS A 375 -2.55 11.07 3.54
CA CYS A 375 -2.65 12.39 4.17
C CYS A 375 -3.70 12.38 5.29
N VAL A 376 -4.89 11.82 5.02
CA VAL A 376 -5.98 11.71 6.01
C VAL A 376 -5.54 10.88 7.22
N GLU A 377 -4.90 9.73 6.99
CA GLU A 377 -4.36 8.85 8.05
C GLU A 377 -3.35 9.56 8.96
N ARG A 378 -2.63 10.56 8.44
CA ARG A 378 -1.61 11.33 9.18
C ARG A 378 -2.11 12.71 9.62
N ASN A 379 -3.41 12.98 9.55
CA ASN A 379 -3.99 14.29 9.90
C ASN A 379 -3.35 15.46 9.14
N VAL A 380 -2.98 15.23 7.87
CA VAL A 380 -2.46 16.25 6.95
C VAL A 380 -3.60 16.71 6.06
N THR A 381 -3.89 18.01 6.11
CA THR A 381 -4.93 18.61 5.25
C THR A 381 -4.35 18.94 3.88
N LEU A 382 -4.78 18.23 2.84
CA LEU A 382 -4.35 18.48 1.47
C LEU A 382 -5.36 19.40 0.75
N ILE A 383 -4.87 20.48 0.16
CA ILE A 383 -5.67 21.44 -0.62
C ILE A 383 -5.07 21.55 -2.01
N PHE A 384 -5.86 21.22 -3.02
CA PHE A 384 -5.50 21.38 -4.42
C PHE A 384 -5.76 22.82 -4.87
N GLY A 385 -4.71 23.63 -4.89
CA GLY A 385 -4.78 25.03 -5.24
C GLY A 385 -3.41 25.68 -5.37
N LYS A 386 -3.38 26.78 -6.11
CA LYS A 386 -2.19 27.59 -6.34
C LYS A 386 -2.13 28.74 -5.35
N ALA A 387 -1.06 28.82 -4.56
CA ALA A 387 -0.78 30.00 -3.73
C ALA A 387 -0.52 31.22 -4.63
N VAL A 388 -1.13 32.35 -4.32
CA VAL A 388 -1.04 33.59 -5.11
C VAL A 388 -0.42 34.76 -4.35
N LYS A 389 -0.52 34.77 -3.01
CA LYS A 389 0.01 35.86 -2.18
C LYS A 389 0.32 35.37 -0.76
N ILE A 390 1.40 35.88 -0.18
CA ILE A 390 1.77 35.67 1.22
C ILE A 390 1.64 37.01 1.95
N ASP A 391 0.78 37.05 2.96
CA ASP A 391 0.69 38.17 3.89
C ASP A 391 1.41 37.80 5.19
N ARG A 392 2.63 38.31 5.35
CA ARG A 392 3.49 38.03 6.51
C ARG A 392 2.97 38.68 7.79
N GLY A 393 2.30 39.83 7.68
CA GLY A 393 1.73 40.53 8.83
C GLY A 393 0.53 39.78 9.41
N ALA A 394 -0.32 39.24 8.54
CA ALA A 394 -1.45 38.39 8.93
C ALA A 394 -1.07 36.92 9.17
N LYS A 395 0.18 36.53 8.88
CA LYS A 395 0.66 35.13 8.81
C LYS A 395 -0.32 34.24 8.03
N ALA A 396 -0.63 34.65 6.80
CA ALA A 396 -1.59 33.96 5.95
C ALA A 396 -1.13 33.85 4.49
N VAL A 397 -1.63 32.82 3.80
CA VAL A 397 -1.41 32.60 2.37
C VAL A 397 -2.75 32.54 1.66
N GLU A 398 -2.92 33.40 0.67
CA GLU A 398 -4.07 33.40 -0.24
C GLU A 398 -3.81 32.40 -1.37
N TYR A 399 -4.82 31.62 -1.75
CA TYR A 399 -4.73 30.63 -2.83
C TYR A 399 -5.97 30.61 -3.70
N VAL A 400 -5.83 30.13 -4.93
CA VAL A 400 -6.92 29.86 -5.88
C VAL A 400 -7.10 28.34 -6.01
N SER A 401 -8.34 27.86 -5.97
CA SER A 401 -8.65 26.43 -6.08
C SER A 401 -8.58 25.95 -7.52
N ASN A 402 -8.00 24.77 -7.74
CA ASN A 402 -7.93 24.14 -9.06
C ASN A 402 -9.21 23.35 -9.41
N LYS A 403 -10.09 23.08 -8.44
CA LYS A 403 -11.32 22.28 -8.61
C LYS A 403 -12.59 23.13 -8.83
N GLY A 404 -12.45 24.34 -9.41
CA GLY A 404 -13.59 25.20 -9.76
C GLY A 404 -14.29 25.90 -8.57
N GLY A 405 -13.66 25.94 -7.39
CA GLY A 405 -14.14 26.70 -6.22
C GLY A 405 -13.55 28.11 -6.12
N VAL A 406 -14.16 28.99 -5.33
CA VAL A 406 -13.58 30.30 -4.97
C VAL A 406 -12.33 30.06 -4.11
N GLY A 407 -11.26 30.81 -4.37
CA GLY A 407 -10.03 30.78 -3.57
C GLY A 407 -10.25 31.11 -2.09
N GLY A 408 -9.23 30.88 -1.26
CA GLY A 408 -9.31 31.07 0.19
C GLY A 408 -8.02 31.64 0.78
N SER A 409 -8.01 31.81 2.10
CA SER A 409 -6.84 32.23 2.88
C SER A 409 -6.57 31.22 3.99
N ILE A 410 -5.32 30.80 4.14
CA ILE A 410 -4.88 29.82 5.14
C ILE A 410 -3.87 30.49 6.06
N THR A 411 -4.16 30.47 7.36
CA THR A 411 -3.28 31.03 8.38
C THR A 411 -2.26 30.00 8.86
N TYR A 412 -1.07 30.46 9.25
CA TYR A 412 0.04 29.62 9.69
C TYR A 412 0.72 30.16 10.96
N ASP A 413 1.36 29.27 11.71
CA ASP A 413 2.34 29.63 12.72
C ASP A 413 3.76 29.47 12.15
N GLU A 414 3.96 28.45 11.31
CA GLU A 414 5.18 28.22 10.51
C GLU A 414 4.80 28.00 9.04
N LEU A 415 5.44 28.72 8.12
CA LEU A 415 5.26 28.58 6.67
C LEU A 415 6.50 27.91 6.06
N VAL A 416 6.30 26.85 5.27
CA VAL A 416 7.38 26.14 4.57
C VAL A 416 7.18 26.26 3.06
N LEU A 417 8.10 26.94 2.40
CA LEU A 417 8.14 27.06 0.95
C LEU A 417 8.90 25.86 0.36
N ALA A 418 8.15 24.96 -0.28
CA ALA A 418 8.63 23.78 -0.99
C ALA A 418 8.22 23.83 -2.47
N THR A 419 8.17 25.04 -3.04
CA THR A 419 7.65 25.34 -4.39
C THR A 419 8.52 24.82 -5.52
N GLY A 420 9.74 24.36 -5.22
CA GLY A 420 10.67 23.79 -6.20
C GLY A 420 11.13 24.80 -7.24
N SER A 421 11.27 24.35 -8.49
CA SER A 421 11.70 25.17 -9.63
C SER A 421 10.74 25.04 -10.83
N LYS A 422 10.78 26.05 -11.71
CA LYS A 422 10.08 26.11 -13.00
C LYS A 422 11.06 25.91 -14.16
N PRO A 423 10.62 25.37 -15.31
CA PRO A 423 11.44 25.29 -16.51
C PRO A 423 11.93 26.66 -16.96
N PHE A 424 13.18 26.73 -17.43
CA PHE A 424 13.72 27.92 -18.07
C PHE A 424 13.52 27.83 -19.58
N ILE A 425 12.79 28.79 -20.14
CA ILE A 425 12.63 28.97 -21.59
C ILE A 425 13.47 30.19 -21.98
N PRO A 426 14.45 30.07 -22.89
CA PRO A 426 15.24 31.20 -23.35
C PRO A 426 14.34 32.28 -23.99
N PRO A 427 14.45 33.55 -23.60
CA PRO A 427 13.56 34.61 -24.10
C PRO A 427 13.94 35.14 -25.50
N ALA A 428 15.13 34.79 -25.99
CA ALA A 428 15.69 35.36 -27.21
C ALA A 428 15.03 34.87 -28.53
N PRO A 429 14.72 33.58 -28.72
CA PRO A 429 14.20 33.11 -30.01
C PRO A 429 12.70 33.46 -30.15
N PRO A 430 12.28 34.23 -31.18
CA PRO A 430 10.87 34.53 -31.40
C PRO A 430 10.04 33.27 -31.60
N GLY A 431 8.87 33.23 -30.95
CA GLY A 431 7.91 32.12 -31.03
C GLY A 431 8.27 30.89 -30.20
N LEU A 432 9.36 30.92 -29.40
CA LEU A 432 9.71 29.84 -28.47
C LEU A 432 8.96 29.99 -27.15
N ASP A 433 7.72 29.54 -27.11
CA ASP A 433 6.86 29.58 -25.93
C ASP A 433 5.87 28.40 -25.91
N THR A 434 5.42 28.00 -24.72
CA THR A 434 4.48 26.85 -24.54
C THR A 434 3.05 27.15 -25.00
N GLY A 435 2.74 28.39 -25.39
CA GLY A 435 1.47 28.72 -26.06
C GLY A 435 1.48 28.35 -27.55
N THR A 436 2.65 28.12 -28.13
CA THR A 436 2.79 27.64 -29.51
C THR A 436 2.53 26.13 -29.58
N LYS A 437 1.57 25.72 -30.41
CA LYS A 437 1.17 24.31 -30.58
C LYS A 437 2.37 23.47 -31.04
N GLY A 438 2.65 22.39 -30.31
CA GLY A 438 3.79 21.50 -30.55
C GLY A 438 5.07 21.85 -29.79
N ILE A 439 5.07 22.90 -28.96
CA ILE A 439 6.18 23.22 -28.04
C ILE A 439 5.81 22.86 -26.61
N PHE A 440 6.63 22.05 -25.96
CA PHE A 440 6.42 21.57 -24.60
C PHE A 440 7.66 21.83 -23.73
N VAL A 441 7.48 21.75 -22.42
CA VAL A 441 8.57 21.67 -21.44
C VAL A 441 8.61 20.27 -20.85
N TYR A 442 9.70 19.90 -20.16
CA TYR A 442 9.80 18.59 -19.51
C TYR A 442 9.96 18.75 -18.00
N ARG A 443 8.84 18.69 -17.26
CA ARG A 443 8.86 18.93 -15.81
C ARG A 443 7.82 18.21 -14.99
N THR A 444 6.57 18.17 -15.44
CA THR A 444 5.43 17.61 -14.71
C THR A 444 4.88 16.35 -15.38
N LEU A 445 3.96 15.67 -14.69
CA LEU A 445 3.22 14.56 -15.26
C LEU A 445 2.36 15.01 -16.45
N ASP A 446 1.71 16.18 -16.33
CA ASP A 446 0.89 16.78 -17.39
C ASP A 446 1.72 17.09 -18.64
N ASP A 447 2.91 17.67 -18.45
CA ASP A 447 3.86 17.89 -19.55
C ASP A 447 4.22 16.58 -20.26
N SER A 448 4.46 15.52 -19.48
CA SER A 448 4.82 14.21 -20.02
C SER A 448 3.67 13.61 -20.84
N MET A 449 2.44 13.70 -20.35
CA MET A 449 1.24 13.25 -21.05
C MET A 449 1.01 14.05 -22.35
N ALA A 450 1.22 15.36 -22.31
CA ALA A 450 1.09 16.22 -23.48
C ALA A 450 2.13 15.90 -24.56
N ILE A 451 3.39 15.66 -24.17
CA ILE A 451 4.46 15.20 -25.08
C ILE A 451 4.08 13.85 -25.70
N ILE A 452 3.61 12.89 -24.91
CA ILE A 452 3.21 11.56 -25.40
C ILE A 452 2.10 11.66 -26.44
N GLU A 453 1.08 12.49 -26.20
CA GLU A 453 -0.03 12.65 -27.14
C GLU A 453 0.43 13.28 -28.44
N HIS A 454 1.21 14.36 -28.36
CA HIS A 454 1.69 15.08 -29.54
C HIS A 454 2.71 14.27 -30.35
N ALA A 455 3.51 13.42 -29.69
CA ALA A 455 4.46 12.54 -30.36
C ALA A 455 3.78 11.52 -31.31
N LYS A 456 2.53 11.11 -31.05
CA LYS A 456 1.80 10.16 -31.92
C LYS A 456 1.62 10.66 -33.35
N ILE A 457 1.56 11.99 -33.52
CA ILE A 457 1.35 12.65 -34.81
C ILE A 457 2.61 13.33 -35.34
N SER A 458 3.73 13.20 -34.62
CA SER A 458 4.99 13.86 -34.96
C SER A 458 5.99 12.87 -35.55
N LYS A 459 6.61 13.22 -36.67
CA LYS A 459 7.69 12.44 -37.29
C LYS A 459 9.08 12.91 -36.88
N ARG A 460 9.21 14.19 -36.54
CA ARG A 460 10.50 14.83 -36.23
C ARG A 460 10.38 15.70 -34.99
N ALA A 461 11.32 15.52 -34.07
CA ALA A 461 11.36 16.27 -32.83
C ALA A 461 12.72 16.93 -32.59
N ALA A 462 12.69 18.10 -31.93
CA ALA A 462 13.88 18.73 -31.39
C ALA A 462 13.79 18.87 -29.87
N VAL A 463 14.90 18.64 -29.17
CA VAL A 463 15.05 18.95 -27.75
C VAL A 463 16.06 20.07 -27.60
N ILE A 464 15.64 21.20 -27.05
CA ILE A 464 16.50 22.36 -26.83
C ILE A 464 17.08 22.26 -25.41
N GLY A 465 18.38 22.01 -25.32
CA GLY A 465 19.13 21.73 -24.11
C GLY A 465 19.74 20.33 -24.12
N GLY A 466 21.05 20.26 -23.94
CA GLY A 466 21.90 19.06 -23.86
C GLY A 466 22.46 18.82 -22.45
N GLY A 467 21.77 19.34 -21.43
CA GLY A 467 22.00 18.99 -20.02
C GLY A 467 21.35 17.66 -19.63
N LEU A 468 21.36 17.32 -18.34
CA LEU A 468 20.80 16.08 -17.80
C LEU A 468 19.33 15.85 -18.23
N LEU A 469 18.47 16.82 -17.91
CA LEU A 469 17.04 16.76 -18.25
C LEU A 469 16.80 16.80 -19.76
N GLY A 470 17.70 17.43 -20.52
CA GLY A 470 17.60 17.51 -21.97
C GLY A 470 17.84 16.16 -22.63
N LEU A 471 18.91 15.48 -22.24
CA LEU A 471 19.20 14.13 -22.73
C LEU A 471 18.18 13.09 -22.24
N GLU A 472 17.61 13.26 -21.05
CA GLU A 472 16.47 12.45 -20.59
C GLU A 472 15.20 12.69 -21.42
N ALA A 473 14.87 13.95 -21.74
CA ALA A 473 13.76 14.29 -22.61
C ALA A 473 13.97 13.76 -24.04
N ALA A 474 15.19 13.86 -24.57
CA ALA A 474 15.54 13.30 -25.88
C ALA A 474 15.35 11.79 -25.92
N LYS A 475 15.77 11.09 -24.85
CA LYS A 475 15.50 9.66 -24.68
C LYS A 475 14.00 9.36 -24.66
N ALA A 476 13.25 10.09 -23.85
CA ALA A 476 11.82 9.89 -23.70
C ALA A 476 11.08 10.03 -25.05
N VAL A 477 11.44 11.04 -25.85
CA VAL A 477 10.87 11.25 -27.19
C VAL A 477 11.33 10.18 -28.18
N PHE A 478 12.61 9.77 -28.12
CA PHE A 478 13.13 8.69 -28.95
C PHE A 478 12.42 7.35 -28.70
N ASP A 479 12.15 7.01 -27.43
CA ASP A 479 11.46 5.78 -27.06
C ASP A 479 9.99 5.75 -27.52
N LEU A 480 9.39 6.93 -27.77
CA LEU A 480 8.07 7.08 -28.39
C LEU A 480 8.05 6.80 -29.91
N LYS A 481 9.18 6.37 -30.49
CA LYS A 481 9.31 5.97 -31.91
C LYS A 481 9.10 7.12 -32.90
N VAL A 482 9.39 8.35 -32.49
CA VAL A 482 9.53 9.48 -33.41
C VAL A 482 10.71 9.21 -34.35
N SER A 483 10.55 9.43 -35.66
CA SER A 483 11.50 8.97 -36.68
C SER A 483 12.85 9.68 -36.65
N SER A 484 12.91 10.94 -36.20
CA SER A 484 14.15 11.69 -36.00
C SER A 484 14.06 12.53 -34.74
N VAL A 485 15.13 12.53 -33.94
CA VAL A 485 15.28 13.37 -32.75
C VAL A 485 16.59 14.12 -32.84
N ASP A 486 16.53 15.43 -32.68
CA ASP A 486 17.67 16.33 -32.71
C ASP A 486 17.81 17.02 -31.34
N VAL A 487 19.02 17.02 -30.76
CA VAL A 487 19.35 17.76 -29.52
C VAL A 487 20.12 19.01 -29.91
N ILE A 488 19.64 20.17 -29.47
CA ILE A 488 20.24 21.48 -29.74
C ILE A 488 20.79 22.03 -28.43
N GLU A 489 22.10 22.10 -28.28
CA GLU A 489 22.80 22.64 -27.12
C GLU A 489 23.54 23.92 -27.48
N PHE A 490 23.26 24.99 -26.72
CA PHE A 490 23.88 26.29 -26.89
C PHE A 490 25.37 26.26 -26.51
N ALA A 491 25.74 25.54 -25.46
CA ALA A 491 27.11 25.37 -25.03
C ALA A 491 27.91 24.53 -26.04
N PRO A 492 29.25 24.68 -26.11
CA PRO A 492 30.09 23.91 -27.02
C PRO A 492 30.14 22.41 -26.70
N CYS A 493 29.62 21.97 -25.55
CA CYS A 493 29.60 20.57 -25.15
C CYS A 493 28.32 20.19 -24.39
N LEU A 494 27.94 18.91 -24.51
CA LEU A 494 26.89 18.32 -23.68
C LEU A 494 27.35 18.26 -22.21
N LEU A 495 26.39 18.34 -21.28
CA LEU A 495 26.64 18.13 -19.85
C LEU A 495 27.76 19.01 -19.25
N GLY A 496 27.92 20.24 -19.76
CA GLY A 496 29.04 21.13 -19.40
C GLY A 496 29.13 21.57 -17.93
N VAL A 497 28.22 21.11 -17.06
CA VAL A 497 28.32 21.26 -15.60
C VAL A 497 28.94 20.02 -14.94
N GLN A 498 28.69 18.83 -15.50
CA GLN A 498 29.05 17.54 -14.89
C GLN A 498 30.36 16.97 -15.42
N ILE A 499 30.71 17.25 -16.68
CA ILE A 499 31.86 16.63 -17.36
C ILE A 499 32.65 17.66 -18.16
N ASP A 500 33.90 17.35 -18.43
CA ASP A 500 34.78 18.18 -19.26
C ASP A 500 34.60 17.90 -20.77
N PRO A 501 35.11 18.77 -21.66
CA PRO A 501 34.85 18.68 -23.10
C PRO A 501 35.23 17.34 -23.74
N GLU A 502 36.28 16.68 -23.27
CA GLU A 502 36.68 15.36 -23.79
C GLU A 502 35.69 14.26 -23.44
N GLY A 503 35.22 14.21 -22.19
CA GLY A 503 34.16 13.29 -21.79
C GLY A 503 32.86 13.57 -22.56
N ALA A 504 32.52 14.85 -22.76
CA ALA A 504 31.32 15.26 -23.49
C ALA A 504 31.36 14.87 -24.98
N ALA A 505 32.53 14.95 -25.62
CA ALA A 505 32.69 14.50 -27.01
C ALA A 505 32.37 13.00 -27.15
N LEU A 506 32.80 12.17 -26.19
CA LEU A 506 32.49 10.74 -26.17
C LEU A 506 30.99 10.49 -25.94
N VAL A 507 30.34 11.25 -25.05
CA VAL A 507 28.88 11.19 -24.87
C VAL A 507 28.17 11.52 -26.18
N LYS A 508 28.56 12.62 -26.85
CA LYS A 508 28.00 13.01 -28.15
C LYS A 508 28.08 11.87 -29.17
N THR A 509 29.26 11.31 -29.39
CA THR A 509 29.45 10.19 -30.34
C THR A 509 28.57 8.99 -30.02
N LYS A 510 28.44 8.62 -28.73
CA LYS A 510 27.57 7.50 -28.33
C LYS A 510 26.08 7.80 -28.52
N VAL A 511 25.63 9.01 -28.19
CA VAL A 511 24.24 9.44 -28.42
C VAL A 511 23.91 9.42 -29.91
N GLU A 512 24.82 9.91 -30.75
CA GLU A 512 24.67 9.89 -32.22
C GLU A 512 24.62 8.48 -32.79
N SER A 513 25.42 7.54 -32.24
CA SER A 513 25.38 6.13 -32.65
C SER A 513 24.04 5.44 -32.40
N LEU A 514 23.19 6.01 -31.54
CA LEU A 514 21.85 5.50 -31.24
C LEU A 514 20.75 6.11 -32.13
N GLY A 515 21.12 7.02 -33.04
CA GLY A 515 20.19 7.64 -33.99
C GLY A 515 19.64 9.00 -33.57
N VAL A 516 20.20 9.63 -32.52
CA VAL A 516 19.85 11.00 -32.10
C VAL A 516 20.92 11.96 -32.57
N LYS A 517 20.56 12.98 -33.36
CA LYS A 517 21.53 13.98 -33.84
C LYS A 517 21.82 15.03 -32.77
N VAL A 518 23.06 15.47 -32.64
CA VAL A 518 23.46 16.42 -31.60
C VAL A 518 24.17 17.63 -32.19
N HIS A 519 23.55 18.80 -32.01
CA HIS A 519 24.05 20.11 -32.42
C HIS A 519 24.58 20.85 -31.18
N THR A 520 25.88 21.16 -31.15
CA THR A 520 26.56 21.79 -30.00
C THR A 520 27.17 23.12 -30.42
N GLY A 521 27.15 24.12 -29.54
CA GLY A 521 27.50 25.49 -29.92
C GLY A 521 26.45 26.12 -30.83
N THR A 522 25.21 25.64 -30.74
CA THR A 522 24.14 25.92 -31.70
C THR A 522 23.07 26.79 -31.07
N LYS A 523 22.74 27.91 -31.73
CA LYS A 523 21.72 28.85 -31.28
C LYS A 523 20.41 28.58 -32.02
N THR A 524 19.31 28.51 -31.29
CA THR A 524 17.98 28.64 -31.89
C THR A 524 17.72 30.13 -32.15
N LEU A 525 17.52 30.50 -33.42
CA LEU A 525 17.25 31.87 -33.82
C LEU A 525 15.76 32.19 -33.81
N GLU A 526 14.91 31.27 -34.28
CA GLU A 526 13.47 31.50 -34.46
C GLU A 526 12.69 30.18 -34.55
N VAL A 527 11.45 30.17 -34.04
CA VAL A 527 10.47 29.10 -34.28
C VAL A 527 9.65 29.41 -35.52
N LEU A 528 9.70 28.52 -36.51
CA LEU A 528 8.89 28.62 -37.72
C LEU A 528 7.53 27.94 -37.50
N LYS A 529 6.46 28.67 -37.80
CA LYS A 529 5.07 28.20 -37.62
C LYS A 529 4.40 27.87 -38.97
N SER A 530 3.44 26.93 -38.95
CA SER A 530 2.47 26.70 -40.04
C SER A 530 1.29 27.66 -39.94
N ASP A 531 0.42 27.64 -40.95
CA ASP A 531 -0.77 28.51 -41.03
C ASP A 531 -1.75 28.31 -39.86
N ASP A 532 -1.79 27.11 -39.28
CA ASP A 532 -2.60 26.79 -38.08
C ASP A 532 -1.90 27.18 -36.75
N GLY A 533 -0.74 27.84 -36.81
CA GLY A 533 0.03 28.30 -35.66
C GLY A 533 0.87 27.23 -34.97
N ALA A 534 0.91 25.99 -35.48
CA ALA A 534 1.77 24.92 -34.96
C ALA A 534 3.23 25.10 -35.37
N VAL A 535 4.17 24.53 -34.60
CA VAL A 535 5.57 24.48 -34.99
C VAL A 535 5.74 23.58 -36.22
N ARG A 536 6.48 24.07 -37.22
CA ARG A 536 6.90 23.29 -38.41
C ARG A 536 8.41 23.21 -38.57
N GLY A 537 9.17 24.00 -37.82
CA GLY A 537 10.64 23.98 -37.86
C GLY A 537 11.29 24.97 -36.92
N LEU A 538 12.60 24.83 -36.77
CA LEU A 538 13.48 25.74 -36.03
C LEU A 538 14.53 26.30 -36.97
N ARG A 539 14.71 27.63 -37.00
CA ARG A 539 15.87 28.26 -37.62
C ARG A 539 17.00 28.27 -36.60
N ILE A 540 18.14 27.69 -36.96
CA ILE A 540 19.30 27.53 -36.08
C ILE A 540 20.56 28.12 -36.70
N ASP A 541 21.49 28.54 -35.86
CA ASP A 541 22.85 28.98 -36.23
C ASP A 541 23.85 28.06 -35.55
N GLU A 542 24.56 27.26 -36.34
CA GLU A 542 25.65 26.40 -35.88
C GLU A 542 26.98 26.96 -36.39
N GLY A 543 27.76 27.57 -35.48
CA GLY A 543 29.10 28.08 -35.80
C GLY A 543 29.13 29.18 -36.87
N GLY A 544 28.06 29.96 -37.04
CA GLY A 544 27.92 31.00 -38.07
C GLY A 544 27.17 30.54 -39.34
N ASN A 545 26.73 29.28 -39.40
CA ASN A 545 25.96 28.74 -40.52
C ASN A 545 24.48 28.63 -40.15
N GLU A 546 23.65 29.49 -40.74
CA GLU A 546 22.19 29.42 -40.55
C GLU A 546 21.58 28.28 -41.38
N SER A 547 20.71 27.50 -40.74
CA SER A 547 19.93 26.44 -41.40
C SER A 547 18.54 26.28 -40.77
N VAL A 548 17.66 25.53 -41.44
CA VAL A 548 16.31 25.23 -40.95
C VAL A 548 16.20 23.73 -40.65
N LEU A 549 15.78 23.42 -39.43
CA LEU A 549 15.54 22.08 -38.95
C LEU A 549 14.03 21.85 -38.88
N GLU A 550 13.48 21.05 -39.79
CA GLU A 550 12.04 20.80 -39.85
C GLU A 550 11.60 19.86 -38.71
N VAL A 551 10.70 20.34 -37.84
CA VAL A 551 10.23 19.62 -36.65
C VAL A 551 8.79 19.96 -36.34
N GLU A 552 8.07 18.98 -35.81
CA GLU A 552 6.64 19.08 -35.45
C GLU A 552 6.44 19.02 -33.92
N LEU A 553 7.47 18.59 -33.20
CA LEU A 553 7.53 18.49 -31.75
C LEU A 553 8.81 19.16 -31.23
N VAL A 554 8.69 20.12 -30.32
CA VAL A 554 9.83 20.75 -29.65
C VAL A 554 9.68 20.58 -28.15
N VAL A 555 10.72 20.07 -27.48
CA VAL A 555 10.79 20.00 -26.02
C VAL A 555 11.89 20.93 -25.52
N VAL A 556 11.52 21.92 -24.70
CA VAL A 556 12.45 22.89 -24.12
C VAL A 556 12.92 22.40 -22.75
N SER A 557 14.22 22.16 -22.62
CA SER A 557 14.87 21.61 -21.42
C SER A 557 16.21 22.34 -21.13
N CYS A 558 16.17 23.67 -21.13
CA CYS A 558 17.33 24.55 -20.95
C CYS A 558 17.71 24.78 -19.47
N GLY A 559 17.36 23.84 -18.59
CA GLY A 559 17.51 23.97 -17.14
C GLY A 559 16.28 24.57 -16.43
N VAL A 560 16.44 24.88 -15.15
CA VAL A 560 15.34 25.32 -14.27
C VAL A 560 15.70 26.61 -13.51
N ARG A 561 14.68 27.27 -12.95
CA ARG A 561 14.81 28.44 -12.07
C ARG A 561 13.98 28.25 -10.79
N PRO A 562 14.51 28.58 -9.60
CA PRO A 562 13.75 28.51 -8.35
C PRO A 562 12.42 29.25 -8.44
N ARG A 563 11.32 28.68 -7.94
CA ARG A 563 9.99 29.34 -7.90
C ARG A 563 9.87 30.22 -6.65
N HIS A 564 10.53 31.37 -6.70
CA HIS A 564 10.63 32.33 -5.60
C HIS A 564 9.70 33.53 -5.75
N GLU A 565 8.80 33.53 -6.73
CA GLU A 565 7.94 34.69 -7.06
C GLU A 565 7.06 35.10 -5.86
N LEU A 566 6.56 34.13 -5.09
CA LEU A 566 5.79 34.40 -3.87
C LEU A 566 6.65 35.05 -2.77
N ALA A 567 7.90 34.62 -2.66
CA ALA A 567 8.84 35.13 -1.68
C ALA A 567 9.31 36.56 -2.01
N GLU A 568 9.57 36.81 -3.30
CA GLU A 568 9.89 38.15 -3.81
C GLU A 568 8.72 39.12 -3.55
N ALA A 569 7.49 38.72 -3.92
CA ALA A 569 6.31 39.55 -3.78
C ALA A 569 5.97 39.90 -2.31
N CYS A 570 6.35 39.05 -1.35
CA CYS A 570 6.16 39.32 0.08
C CYS A 570 7.43 39.88 0.78
N GLY A 571 8.45 40.26 0.01
CA GLY A 571 9.65 40.94 0.51
C GLY A 571 10.57 40.06 1.35
N LEU A 572 10.63 38.75 1.09
CA LEU A 572 11.68 37.88 1.64
C LEU A 572 12.97 38.10 0.85
N GLU A 573 14.12 38.07 1.55
CA GLU A 573 15.41 38.20 0.88
C GLU A 573 15.69 36.96 0.00
N LEU A 574 16.22 37.22 -1.19
CA LEU A 574 16.56 36.19 -2.17
C LEU A 574 18.08 35.99 -2.27
N GLY A 575 18.49 34.81 -2.72
CA GLY A 575 19.88 34.55 -3.10
C GLY A 575 20.28 35.26 -4.39
N GLY A 576 21.59 35.37 -4.65
CA GLY A 576 22.12 36.10 -5.81
C GLY A 576 21.70 35.54 -7.18
N ARG A 577 21.22 34.29 -7.24
CA ARG A 577 20.66 33.65 -8.45
C ARG A 577 19.16 33.31 -8.29
N GLY A 578 18.47 34.00 -7.39
CA GLY A 578 17.09 33.72 -6.98
C GLY A 578 17.02 32.64 -5.88
N GLY A 579 15.79 32.23 -5.55
CA GLY A 579 15.51 31.33 -4.42
C GLY A 579 15.48 32.08 -3.08
N VAL A 580 14.78 31.54 -2.10
CA VAL A 580 14.63 32.14 -0.77
C VAL A 580 15.94 31.98 0.00
N LYS A 581 16.50 33.09 0.47
CA LYS A 581 17.72 33.08 1.27
C LYS A 581 17.43 32.51 2.67
N VAL A 582 18.05 31.39 3.00
CA VAL A 582 17.87 30.68 4.28
C VAL A 582 19.17 30.51 5.05
N ASP A 583 19.07 30.43 6.38
CA ASP A 583 20.18 30.12 7.27
C ASP A 583 20.46 28.60 7.37
N HIS A 584 21.39 28.20 8.24
CA HIS A 584 21.74 26.79 8.47
C HIS A 584 20.62 25.94 9.07
N ARG A 585 19.56 26.56 9.60
CA ARG A 585 18.35 25.90 10.11
C ARG A 585 17.21 25.90 9.07
N LEU A 586 17.48 26.40 7.86
CA LEU A 586 16.55 26.50 6.74
C LEU A 586 15.41 27.51 6.93
N ARG A 587 15.60 28.41 7.89
CA ARG A 587 14.74 29.56 8.16
C ARG A 587 15.13 30.73 7.26
N SER A 588 14.15 31.50 6.79
CA SER A 588 14.40 32.73 6.03
C SER A 588 15.23 33.69 6.87
N VAL A 589 16.21 34.35 6.26
CA VAL A 589 17.01 35.36 6.96
C VAL A 589 16.23 36.66 7.28
N THR A 590 15.02 36.80 6.74
CA THR A 590 14.16 37.99 6.89
C THR A 590 12.88 37.75 7.69
N ASP A 591 12.52 36.49 7.98
CA ASP A 591 11.31 36.14 8.72
C ASP A 591 11.50 34.83 9.49
N ASP A 592 11.36 34.89 10.81
CA ASP A 592 11.64 33.74 11.67
C ASP A 592 10.62 32.60 11.54
N HIS A 593 9.45 32.88 10.96
CA HIS A 593 8.36 31.92 10.80
C HIS A 593 8.18 31.44 9.36
N VAL A 594 9.09 31.80 8.45
CA VAL A 594 9.08 31.34 7.06
C VAL A 594 10.35 30.56 6.80
N HIS A 595 10.19 29.36 6.25
CA HIS A 595 11.26 28.41 5.94
C HIS A 595 11.23 28.06 4.46
N ALA A 596 12.33 27.54 3.93
CA ALA A 596 12.38 27.08 2.55
C ALA A 596 13.20 25.78 2.42
N VAL A 597 12.69 24.83 1.64
CA VAL A 597 13.35 23.55 1.38
C VAL A 597 13.29 23.17 -0.10
N GLY A 598 14.25 22.35 -0.54
CA GLY A 598 14.36 21.89 -1.92
C GLY A 598 14.96 22.94 -2.85
N GLU A 599 14.55 22.91 -4.11
CA GLU A 599 15.16 23.75 -5.16
C GLU A 599 14.88 25.25 -5.01
N VAL A 600 13.91 25.63 -4.17
CA VAL A 600 13.62 27.04 -3.89
C VAL A 600 14.54 27.61 -2.80
N ALA A 601 15.19 26.77 -1.99
CA ALA A 601 16.05 27.22 -0.90
C ALA A 601 17.45 27.61 -1.39
N SER A 602 17.94 28.77 -0.96
CA SER A 602 19.29 29.28 -1.21
C SER A 602 20.03 29.44 0.12
N LEU A 603 20.91 28.49 0.45
CA LEU A 603 21.67 28.51 1.71
C LEU A 603 22.61 29.72 1.75
N ASN A 604 22.45 30.59 2.74
CA ASN A 604 23.18 31.86 2.93
C ASN A 604 23.23 32.76 1.69
N GLY A 605 22.27 32.63 0.78
CA GLY A 605 22.17 33.43 -0.45
C GLY A 605 23.09 32.93 -1.58
N GLY A 606 23.70 31.75 -1.38
CA GLY A 606 24.53 31.05 -2.34
C GLY A 606 23.71 30.18 -3.31
N MET A 607 23.95 28.87 -3.29
CA MET A 607 23.46 27.95 -4.31
C MET A 607 22.05 27.42 -4.02
N CYS A 608 21.21 27.37 -5.05
CA CYS A 608 20.07 26.47 -5.12
C CYS A 608 20.51 25.19 -5.85
N TYR A 609 20.41 24.04 -5.19
CA TYR A 609 21.10 22.83 -5.66
C TYR A 609 20.48 22.15 -6.89
N GLY A 610 19.17 22.28 -7.12
CA GLY A 610 18.51 21.65 -8.27
C GLY A 610 18.55 20.10 -8.27
N LEU A 611 18.78 19.50 -7.10
CA LEU A 611 18.92 18.04 -6.91
C LEU A 611 18.02 17.56 -5.76
N SER A 612 17.56 16.32 -5.85
CA SER A 612 16.66 15.72 -4.86
C SER A 612 17.34 15.39 -3.53
N ALA A 613 18.57 14.86 -3.56
CA ALA A 613 19.30 14.47 -2.35
C ALA A 613 19.55 15.66 -1.38
N PRO A 614 20.02 16.84 -1.84
CA PRO A 614 20.09 18.03 -0.98
C PRO A 614 18.73 18.40 -0.39
N GLY A 615 17.66 18.34 -1.18
CA GLY A 615 16.31 18.63 -0.71
C GLY A 615 15.83 17.67 0.39
N TYR A 616 16.15 16.37 0.31
CA TYR A 616 15.80 15.41 1.36
C TYR A 616 16.57 15.66 2.67
N GLN A 617 17.84 16.05 2.58
CA GLN A 617 18.63 16.45 3.76
C GLN A 617 18.06 17.72 4.39
N GLN A 618 17.67 18.70 3.56
CA GLN A 618 17.01 19.91 4.03
C GLN A 618 15.68 19.60 4.74
N ALA A 619 14.86 18.72 4.16
CA ALA A 619 13.61 18.29 4.76
C ALA A 619 13.79 17.64 6.14
N GLU A 620 14.82 16.80 6.33
CA GLU A 620 15.15 16.19 7.63
C GLU A 620 15.56 17.23 8.66
N ILE A 621 16.49 18.11 8.31
CA ILE A 621 17.01 19.12 9.23
C ILE A 621 15.90 20.08 9.66
N LEU A 622 15.07 20.55 8.73
CA LEU A 622 13.95 21.43 9.08
C LEU A 622 12.92 20.71 9.97
N ALA A 623 12.59 19.44 9.67
CA ALA A 623 11.67 18.66 10.49
C ALA A 623 12.21 18.47 11.92
N GLU A 624 13.52 18.22 12.07
CA GLU A 624 14.17 18.13 13.38
C GLU A 624 14.12 19.48 14.12
N HIS A 625 14.44 20.60 13.47
CA HIS A 625 14.37 21.92 14.12
C HIS A 625 12.97 22.31 14.57
N LEU A 626 11.93 21.95 13.81
CA LEU A 626 10.55 22.23 14.21
C LEU A 626 10.14 21.33 15.39
N ALA A 627 10.43 20.03 15.33
CA ALA A 627 10.08 19.08 16.37
C ALA A 627 10.89 19.25 17.66
N ASN A 628 12.16 19.67 17.53
CA ASN A 628 13.14 19.84 18.60
C ASN A 628 13.89 21.18 18.43
N PRO A 629 13.31 22.31 18.89
CA PRO A 629 13.88 23.64 18.69
C PRO A 629 15.30 23.85 19.24
N GLU A 630 15.71 23.05 20.22
CA GLU A 630 17.02 23.10 20.89
C GLU A 630 18.11 22.28 20.18
N THR A 631 17.78 21.57 19.10
CA THR A 631 18.76 20.78 18.35
C THR A 631 19.92 21.65 17.82
N GLY A 632 21.13 21.09 17.90
CA GLY A 632 22.36 21.70 17.37
C GLY A 632 22.61 21.41 15.89
N ASP A 633 21.72 20.66 15.23
CA ASP A 633 21.88 20.25 13.83
C ASP A 633 21.95 21.45 12.88
N ARG A 634 22.70 21.30 11.78
CA ARG A 634 22.94 22.37 10.80
C ARG A 634 23.04 21.82 9.39
N TYR A 635 22.36 22.48 8.46
CA TYR A 635 22.58 22.26 7.04
C TYR A 635 23.79 23.08 6.57
N VAL A 636 24.85 22.39 6.16
CA VAL A 636 26.14 23.00 5.73
C VAL A 636 26.42 22.79 4.24
N GLY A 637 25.46 22.21 3.51
CA GLY A 637 25.57 21.85 2.10
C GLY A 637 25.54 20.33 1.87
N SER A 638 25.63 19.93 0.61
CA SER A 638 25.46 18.54 0.20
C SER A 638 26.48 18.13 -0.86
N ASP A 639 26.79 16.83 -0.89
CA ASP A 639 27.53 16.18 -1.97
C ASP A 639 26.70 16.20 -3.27
N LEU A 640 27.30 16.69 -4.36
CA LEU A 640 26.66 16.80 -5.68
C LEU A 640 27.06 15.67 -6.62
N SER A 641 27.78 14.66 -6.11
CA SER A 641 28.18 13.48 -6.87
C SER A 641 26.99 12.84 -7.56
N THR A 642 27.13 12.61 -8.87
CA THR A 642 26.05 12.23 -9.75
C THR A 642 26.50 11.07 -10.64
N LYS A 643 25.77 9.95 -10.59
CA LYS A 643 25.93 8.80 -11.47
C LYS A 643 24.62 8.57 -12.22
N LEU A 644 24.69 8.61 -13.55
CA LEU A 644 23.52 8.58 -14.42
C LEU A 644 23.77 7.70 -15.64
N LYS A 645 22.67 7.27 -16.26
CA LYS A 645 22.69 6.57 -17.54
C LYS A 645 21.83 7.35 -18.52
N LEU A 646 22.48 8.08 -19.42
CA LEU A 646 21.83 9.00 -20.35
C LEU A 646 21.91 8.39 -21.74
N MET A 647 20.76 8.09 -22.37
CA MET A 647 20.73 7.41 -23.67
C MET A 647 21.59 6.14 -23.69
N GLY A 648 21.56 5.33 -22.62
CA GLY A 648 22.40 4.13 -22.54
C GLY A 648 23.90 4.36 -22.30
N VAL A 649 24.35 5.62 -22.23
CA VAL A 649 25.72 5.99 -21.86
C VAL A 649 25.84 6.20 -20.36
N ASP A 650 26.73 5.43 -19.73
CA ASP A 650 27.07 5.60 -18.33
C ASP A 650 27.92 6.86 -18.14
N VAL A 651 27.46 7.82 -17.33
CA VAL A 651 28.17 9.07 -17.00
C VAL A 651 28.18 9.26 -15.48
N GLY A 652 29.36 9.52 -14.93
CA GLY A 652 29.57 9.70 -13.50
C GLY A 652 30.49 10.88 -13.24
N SER A 653 30.14 11.72 -12.27
CA SER A 653 31.04 12.75 -11.72
C SER A 653 30.94 12.76 -10.21
N PHE A 654 32.07 12.95 -9.53
CA PHE A 654 32.12 12.99 -8.07
C PHE A 654 33.17 13.99 -7.61
N GLY A 655 32.93 14.62 -6.46
CA GLY A 655 33.82 15.63 -5.89
C GLY A 655 33.21 16.26 -4.64
N ALA A 656 34.05 16.50 -3.63
CA ALA A 656 33.59 16.85 -2.28
C ALA A 656 33.34 18.35 -2.06
N THR A 657 33.79 19.23 -2.98
CA THR A 657 33.77 20.68 -2.77
C THR A 657 32.99 21.42 -3.84
N ALA A 658 32.42 22.57 -3.49
CA ALA A 658 31.80 23.48 -4.44
C ALA A 658 32.78 23.91 -5.55
N ASP A 659 34.07 24.09 -5.24
CA ASP A 659 35.10 24.43 -6.23
C ASP A 659 35.28 23.34 -7.31
N PHE A 660 34.98 22.07 -6.99
CA PHE A 660 34.90 21.03 -8.01
C PHE A 660 33.75 21.33 -8.98
N TRP A 661 32.53 21.47 -8.46
CA TRP A 661 31.31 21.57 -9.26
C TRP A 661 31.17 22.89 -10.06
N PHE A 662 31.94 23.92 -9.73
CA PHE A 662 32.00 25.17 -10.51
C PHE A 662 33.14 25.22 -11.53
N GLY A 663 33.63 24.05 -11.97
CA GLY A 663 34.63 23.93 -13.03
C GLY A 663 36.04 24.37 -12.64
N ARG A 664 36.26 24.78 -11.38
CA ARG A 664 37.57 25.30 -10.94
C ARG A 664 38.60 24.21 -10.71
N LEU A 665 38.17 22.98 -10.38
CA LEU A 665 39.10 21.86 -10.19
C LEU A 665 39.09 20.89 -11.36
N TYR A 666 37.95 20.40 -11.85
CA TYR A 666 37.95 19.39 -12.92
C TYR A 666 38.28 19.94 -14.31
N MET A 667 38.14 21.26 -14.54
CA MET A 667 38.62 21.91 -15.78
C MET A 667 40.02 22.52 -15.61
N CYS A 668 40.63 22.42 -14.42
CA CYS A 668 41.95 22.98 -14.16
C CYS A 668 43.03 22.11 -14.79
N ASN A 669 43.80 22.70 -15.69
CA ASN A 669 44.96 22.07 -16.33
C ASN A 669 46.30 22.66 -15.83
N ASP A 670 46.27 23.37 -14.69
CA ASP A 670 47.44 23.95 -14.03
C ASP A 670 48.01 22.93 -13.02
N ASP A 671 49.12 22.28 -13.39
CA ASP A 671 49.77 21.24 -12.58
C ASP A 671 50.29 21.76 -11.22
N ALA A 672 50.43 23.08 -11.05
CA ALA A 672 50.76 23.66 -9.75
C ALA A 672 49.56 23.67 -8.78
N LYS A 673 48.33 23.47 -9.27
CA LYS A 673 47.08 23.52 -8.48
C LYS A 673 46.39 22.17 -8.34
N VAL A 674 46.50 21.30 -9.33
CA VAL A 674 45.95 19.94 -9.30
C VAL A 674 46.83 18.99 -10.10
N LYS A 675 46.85 17.71 -9.75
CA LYS A 675 47.43 16.65 -10.60
C LYS A 675 46.29 15.90 -11.28
N ASN A 676 46.25 15.91 -12.62
CA ASN A 676 45.25 15.19 -13.40
C ASN A 676 45.81 13.85 -13.89
N LEU A 677 45.00 12.79 -13.79
CA LEU A 677 45.26 11.50 -14.46
C LEU A 677 44.09 11.15 -15.37
N ILE A 678 44.39 10.83 -16.64
CA ILE A 678 43.38 10.56 -17.67
C ILE A 678 43.64 9.19 -18.29
N LEU A 679 42.59 8.37 -18.36
CA LEU A 679 42.55 7.12 -19.12
C LEU A 679 41.50 7.27 -20.22
N LYS A 680 41.89 6.98 -21.46
CA LYS A 680 41.03 7.08 -22.65
C LYS A 680 41.19 5.81 -23.49
N ASP A 681 40.08 5.08 -23.67
CA ASP A 681 40.00 3.92 -24.55
C ASP A 681 38.88 4.19 -25.58
N PRO A 682 39.21 4.74 -26.77
CA PRO A 682 38.23 5.05 -27.80
C PRO A 682 37.52 3.81 -28.36
N ALA A 683 38.18 2.65 -28.40
CA ALA A 683 37.62 1.41 -28.96
C ALA A 683 36.49 0.87 -28.07
N LYS A 684 36.65 0.97 -26.74
CA LYS A 684 35.60 0.63 -25.77
C LYS A 684 34.67 1.80 -25.47
N GLY A 685 35.01 2.99 -25.95
CA GLY A 685 34.33 4.24 -25.63
C GLY A 685 34.34 4.53 -24.14
N ILE A 686 35.53 4.50 -23.51
CA ILE A 686 35.75 4.78 -22.09
C ILE A 686 36.61 6.04 -21.94
N TYR A 687 36.22 6.90 -21.01
CA TYR A 687 36.98 8.07 -20.58
C TYR A 687 36.90 8.17 -19.04
N LYS A 688 38.06 8.21 -18.37
CA LYS A 688 38.17 8.40 -16.92
C LYS A 688 39.18 9.52 -16.65
N LYS A 689 38.78 10.53 -15.89
CA LYS A 689 39.65 11.61 -15.40
C LYS A 689 39.57 11.67 -13.89
N LEU A 690 40.71 11.58 -13.22
CA LEU A 690 40.83 11.71 -11.77
C LEU A 690 41.66 12.95 -11.45
N VAL A 691 41.20 13.74 -10.48
CA VAL A 691 41.80 15.02 -10.09
C VAL A 691 42.31 14.90 -8.67
N PHE A 692 43.61 15.10 -8.47
CA PHE A 692 44.27 15.00 -7.18
C PHE A 692 44.80 16.36 -6.72
N THR A 693 45.16 16.46 -5.44
CA THR A 693 46.00 17.55 -4.93
C THR A 693 47.33 17.63 -5.69
N PRO A 694 48.02 18.80 -5.72
CA PRO A 694 49.31 18.94 -6.42
C PRO A 694 50.36 17.90 -5.99
N ASP A 695 50.35 17.50 -4.71
CA ASP A 695 51.25 16.50 -4.15
C ASP A 695 50.81 15.05 -4.38
N GLY A 696 49.66 14.83 -5.02
CA GLY A 696 49.08 13.52 -5.33
C GLY A 696 48.56 12.73 -4.12
N LYS A 697 48.51 13.32 -2.92
CA LYS A 697 48.16 12.59 -1.69
C LYS A 697 46.66 12.42 -1.43
N LYS A 698 45.82 13.20 -2.11
CA LYS A 698 44.35 13.15 -1.96
C LYS A 698 43.65 13.24 -3.31
N LEU A 699 42.64 12.39 -3.50
CA LEU A 699 41.70 12.48 -4.61
C LEU A 699 40.67 13.58 -4.31
N LEU A 700 40.58 14.58 -5.18
CA LEU A 700 39.63 15.69 -5.07
C LEU A 700 38.29 15.39 -5.76
N GLY A 701 38.32 14.54 -6.79
CA GLY A 701 37.15 14.12 -7.54
C GLY A 701 37.51 13.48 -8.88
N GLY A 702 36.50 13.25 -9.73
CA GLY A 702 36.70 12.68 -11.04
C GLY A 702 35.47 12.67 -11.95
N VAL A 703 35.73 12.40 -13.23
CA VAL A 703 34.77 12.28 -14.33
C VAL A 703 34.94 10.90 -14.97
N LEU A 704 33.84 10.18 -15.14
CA LEU A 704 33.77 8.84 -15.69
C LEU A 704 32.72 8.81 -16.80
N VAL A 705 33.08 8.35 -17.99
CA VAL A 705 32.17 8.21 -19.14
C VAL A 705 32.41 6.86 -19.80
N GLY A 706 31.31 6.16 -20.08
CA GLY A 706 31.29 4.86 -20.74
C GLY A 706 31.56 3.67 -19.83
N ASP A 707 32.31 3.85 -18.75
CA ASP A 707 32.49 2.86 -17.68
C ASP A 707 32.47 3.56 -16.31
N ASN A 708 31.46 3.18 -15.51
CA ASN A 708 31.21 3.71 -14.17
C ASN A 708 31.28 2.62 -13.07
N GLU A 709 31.91 1.48 -13.34
CA GLU A 709 32.04 0.39 -12.35
C GLU A 709 32.72 0.89 -11.07
N ASP A 710 33.76 1.71 -11.21
CA ASP A 710 34.54 2.22 -10.08
C ASP A 710 33.95 3.47 -9.41
N PHE A 711 32.82 4.00 -9.88
CA PHE A 711 32.26 5.27 -9.37
C PHE A 711 32.09 5.28 -7.85
N ALA A 712 31.50 4.22 -7.28
CA ALA A 712 31.24 4.16 -5.85
C ALA A 712 32.54 4.12 -5.03
N LYS A 713 33.52 3.34 -5.50
CA LYS A 713 34.85 3.23 -4.89
C LYS A 713 35.58 4.58 -4.92
N LEU A 714 35.64 5.20 -6.09
CA LEU A 714 36.36 6.47 -6.29
C LEU A 714 35.69 7.63 -5.55
N SER A 715 34.35 7.68 -5.52
CA SER A 715 33.59 8.66 -4.73
C SER A 715 33.85 8.50 -3.23
N ALA A 716 33.95 7.27 -2.73
CA ALA A 716 34.33 7.01 -1.34
C ALA A 716 35.77 7.43 -1.05
N ILE A 717 36.73 7.13 -1.95
CA ILE A 717 38.13 7.58 -1.82
C ILE A 717 38.23 9.10 -1.79
N ALA A 718 37.47 9.82 -2.64
CA ALA A 718 37.49 11.28 -2.68
C ALA A 718 37.00 11.96 -1.38
N LYS A 719 36.21 11.25 -0.58
CA LYS A 719 35.72 11.72 0.73
C LYS A 719 36.75 11.53 1.84
N ARG A 720 37.80 10.73 1.62
CA ARG A 720 38.86 10.47 2.60
C ARG A 720 39.85 11.63 2.69
N PRO A 721 40.56 11.77 3.82
CA PRO A 721 41.62 12.76 3.96
C PRO A 721 42.82 12.48 3.05
N ASP A 722 43.11 11.21 2.74
CA ASP A 722 44.23 10.76 1.91
C ASP A 722 43.94 9.44 1.16
N LEU A 723 44.91 8.97 0.37
CA LEU A 723 44.84 7.73 -0.43
C LEU A 723 45.25 6.45 0.32
N GLY A 724 45.50 6.48 1.64
CA GLY A 724 45.85 5.30 2.43
C GLY A 724 47.14 4.60 1.98
N GLY A 725 48.13 5.36 1.49
CA GLY A 725 49.40 4.85 0.98
C GLY A 725 49.42 4.46 -0.50
N LEU A 726 48.27 4.51 -1.19
CA LEU A 726 48.22 4.31 -2.65
C LEU A 726 48.75 5.54 -3.41
N THR A 727 49.38 5.28 -4.55
CA THR A 727 49.73 6.31 -5.54
C THR A 727 48.51 6.66 -6.43
N PRO A 728 48.45 7.86 -7.02
CA PRO A 728 47.42 8.22 -8.01
C PRO A 728 47.28 7.18 -9.13
N GLU A 729 48.38 6.60 -9.59
CA GLU A 729 48.43 5.62 -10.67
C GLU A 729 47.79 4.28 -10.26
N GLN A 730 48.01 3.83 -9.01
CA GLN A 730 47.34 2.65 -8.45
C GLN A 730 45.83 2.86 -8.30
N VAL A 731 45.41 4.05 -7.87
CA VAL A 731 43.99 4.41 -7.78
C VAL A 731 43.33 4.41 -9.16
N LEU A 732 44.01 4.94 -10.19
CA LEU A 732 43.51 4.89 -11.57
C LEU A 732 43.41 3.45 -12.11
N ALA A 733 44.33 2.57 -11.70
CA ALA A 733 44.31 1.14 -12.05
C ALA A 733 43.20 0.34 -11.32
N GLY A 734 42.45 0.97 -10.42
CA GLY A 734 41.32 0.37 -9.71
C GLY A 734 41.66 -0.19 -8.33
N GLU A 735 42.89 0.03 -7.83
CA GLU A 735 43.22 -0.28 -6.45
C GLU A 735 42.44 0.63 -5.49
N THR A 736 41.99 0.05 -4.38
CA THR A 736 41.26 0.79 -3.35
C THR A 736 41.98 0.67 -2.02
N PRO A 737 42.06 1.75 -1.23
CA PRO A 737 42.65 1.66 0.09
C PRO A 737 41.79 0.71 0.92
N GLN A 738 42.42 -0.30 1.51
CA GLN A 738 41.74 -1.32 2.31
C GLN A 738 41.14 -0.67 3.55
N VAL A 739 39.87 -0.98 3.82
CA VAL A 739 39.15 -0.57 5.02
C VAL A 739 38.68 -1.81 5.73
N ASP A 740 38.66 -1.76 7.05
CA ASP A 740 37.99 -2.79 7.85
C ASP A 740 36.49 -2.75 7.54
N ASP A 741 36.05 -3.71 6.73
CA ASP A 741 34.66 -3.90 6.35
C ASP A 741 33.96 -4.95 7.22
N GLY A 742 34.62 -5.46 8.27
CA GLY A 742 34.10 -6.53 9.11
C GLY A 742 33.97 -7.87 8.38
N GLY A 743 34.66 -8.06 7.24
CA GLY A 743 34.71 -9.30 6.48
C GLY A 743 33.55 -9.53 5.52
N ASP A 744 32.71 -8.52 5.28
CA ASP A 744 31.56 -8.62 4.37
C ASP A 744 31.91 -8.44 2.90
N GLY A 745 33.17 -8.14 2.59
CA GLY A 745 33.69 -8.03 1.22
C GLY A 745 33.13 -6.84 0.44
N THR A 746 32.67 -5.80 1.14
CA THR A 746 32.22 -4.54 0.53
C THR A 746 33.31 -3.48 0.46
N ASN A 747 34.38 -3.61 1.26
CA ASN A 747 35.42 -2.60 1.46
C ASN A 747 34.86 -1.21 1.87
N LEU A 748 33.79 -1.22 2.68
CA LEU A 748 33.14 -0.04 3.26
C LEU A 748 33.19 -0.11 4.78
N GLY A 749 33.60 0.98 5.43
CA GLY A 749 33.54 1.13 6.88
C GLY A 749 32.10 1.27 7.40
N VAL A 750 31.91 1.19 8.71
CA VAL A 750 30.57 1.22 9.33
C VAL A 750 29.79 2.52 9.04
N ASP A 751 30.50 3.64 8.93
CA ASP A 751 29.93 4.97 8.68
C ASP A 751 29.85 5.33 7.19
N ASP A 752 30.40 4.49 6.31
CA ASP A 752 30.34 4.75 4.87
C ASP A 752 28.91 4.64 4.34
N LEU A 753 28.52 5.61 3.51
CA LEU A 753 27.18 5.68 2.93
C LEU A 753 26.95 4.56 1.91
N VAL A 754 25.94 3.74 2.16
CA VAL A 754 25.43 2.75 1.20
C VAL A 754 24.32 3.35 0.34
N CYS A 755 23.47 4.22 0.90
CA CYS A 755 22.43 4.93 0.14
C CYS A 755 22.64 6.44 0.18
N ASN A 756 23.09 7.04 -0.93
CA ASN A 756 23.29 8.49 -1.02
C ASN A 756 21.98 9.30 -1.01
N CYS A 757 20.88 8.77 -1.57
CA CYS A 757 19.60 9.48 -1.63
C CYS A 757 19.03 9.84 -0.24
N HIS A 758 19.26 8.95 0.73
CA HIS A 758 18.74 9.08 2.09
C HIS A 758 19.85 9.16 3.14
N ALA A 759 21.11 9.32 2.70
CA ALA A 759 22.31 9.33 3.53
C ALA A 759 22.36 8.17 4.55
N VAL A 760 22.08 6.94 4.09
CA VAL A 760 22.06 5.75 4.97
C VAL A 760 23.44 5.10 5.00
N PRO A 761 24.11 5.05 6.16
CA PRO A 761 25.39 4.38 6.32
C PRO A 761 25.23 2.86 6.44
N LYS A 762 26.32 2.12 6.20
CA LYS A 762 26.39 0.66 6.28
C LYS A 762 25.91 0.12 7.64
N GLY A 763 26.33 0.75 8.75
CA GLY A 763 25.96 0.33 10.10
C GLY A 763 24.45 0.31 10.36
N VAL A 764 23.72 1.28 9.81
CA VAL A 764 22.25 1.36 9.93
C VAL A 764 21.57 0.20 9.20
N ILE A 765 22.07 -0.20 8.04
CA ILE A 765 21.54 -1.34 7.28
C ILE A 765 21.80 -2.65 8.02
N LYS A 766 23.03 -2.88 8.50
CA LYS A 766 23.34 -4.10 9.29
C LYS A 766 22.47 -4.19 10.54
N LYS A 767 22.28 -3.07 11.25
CA LYS A 767 21.40 -3.00 12.42
C LYS A 767 19.94 -3.36 12.08
N ALA A 768 19.39 -2.78 11.02
CA ALA A 768 18.03 -3.08 10.59
C ALA A 768 17.83 -4.57 10.25
N ILE A 769 18.81 -5.21 9.60
CA ILE A 769 18.75 -6.65 9.28
C ILE A 769 18.78 -7.49 10.56
N ALA A 770 19.66 -7.13 11.52
CA ALA A 770 19.71 -7.78 12.83
C ALA A 770 18.36 -7.71 13.57
N GLU A 771 17.70 -6.56 13.49
CA GLU A 771 16.38 -6.29 14.09
C GLU A 771 15.21 -6.94 13.33
N GLY A 772 15.45 -7.63 12.21
CA GLY A 772 14.43 -8.43 11.51
C GLY A 772 14.19 -8.08 10.04
N ALA A 773 14.88 -7.07 9.48
CA ALA A 773 14.72 -6.71 8.08
C ALA A 773 15.45 -7.70 7.14
N ASP A 774 14.78 -8.79 6.77
CA ASP A 774 15.37 -9.88 5.98
C ASP A 774 15.20 -9.75 4.46
N SER A 775 14.59 -8.67 3.97
CA SER A 775 14.27 -8.45 2.56
C SER A 775 14.65 -7.04 2.11
N PHE A 776 14.79 -6.81 0.80
CA PHE A 776 14.95 -5.45 0.29
C PHE A 776 13.75 -4.55 0.62
N ALA A 777 12.54 -5.11 0.68
CA ALA A 777 11.34 -4.37 1.06
C ALA A 777 11.38 -3.94 2.53
N GLU A 778 11.80 -4.82 3.42
CA GLU A 778 11.95 -4.51 4.85
C GLU A 778 13.12 -3.55 5.10
N VAL A 779 14.26 -3.73 4.41
CA VAL A 779 15.37 -2.78 4.50
C VAL A 779 14.93 -1.39 4.02
N ARG A 780 14.15 -1.31 2.93
CA ARG A 780 13.53 -0.05 2.47
C ARG A 780 12.60 0.54 3.53
N ARG A 781 11.78 -0.30 4.18
CA ARG A 781 10.84 0.13 5.22
C ARG A 781 11.57 0.69 6.44
N CYS A 782 12.58 -0.01 6.93
CA CYS A 782 13.29 0.33 8.16
C CYS A 782 14.33 1.44 7.98
N THR A 783 14.98 1.52 6.82
CA THR A 783 16.12 2.44 6.62
C THR A 783 15.87 3.50 5.55
N LYS A 784 14.78 3.41 4.79
CA LYS A 784 14.52 4.17 3.55
C LYS A 784 15.52 3.91 2.41
N ALA A 785 16.62 3.17 2.64
CA ALA A 785 17.59 2.85 1.61
C ALA A 785 16.91 2.09 0.45
N GLY A 786 17.12 2.56 -0.79
CA GLY A 786 16.52 1.97 -1.98
C GLY A 786 15.16 2.55 -2.40
N THR A 787 14.56 3.44 -1.60
CA THR A 787 13.30 4.12 -1.98
C THR A 787 13.47 5.35 -2.89
N GLY A 788 14.71 5.88 -2.98
CA GLY A 788 15.07 6.97 -3.90
C GLY A 788 15.35 6.48 -5.33
N CYS A 789 16.63 6.51 -5.74
CA CYS A 789 17.06 6.03 -7.06
C CYS A 789 17.19 4.49 -7.16
N GLY A 790 17.24 3.78 -6.04
CA GLY A 790 17.34 2.30 -5.99
C GLY A 790 18.74 1.71 -6.25
N THR A 791 19.73 2.55 -6.57
CA THR A 791 21.08 2.08 -6.97
C THR A 791 21.78 1.25 -5.90
N CYS A 792 21.58 1.54 -4.61
CA CYS A 792 22.19 0.79 -3.52
C CYS A 792 21.82 -0.70 -3.51
N ILE A 793 20.66 -1.07 -4.09
CA ILE A 793 20.19 -2.45 -4.26
C ILE A 793 20.65 -2.99 -5.62
N SER A 794 20.25 -2.31 -6.69
CA SER A 794 20.40 -2.86 -8.05
C SER A 794 21.86 -3.03 -8.46
N THR A 795 22.72 -2.06 -8.13
CA THR A 795 24.14 -2.04 -8.52
C THR A 795 25.10 -1.79 -7.36
N GLY A 796 24.58 -1.49 -6.16
CA GLY A 796 25.35 -1.18 -4.96
C GLY A 796 25.63 -2.40 -4.05
N PRO A 797 26.13 -2.17 -2.83
CA PRO A 797 26.59 -3.25 -1.95
C PRO A 797 25.47 -3.93 -1.14
N MET A 798 24.22 -3.45 -1.23
CA MET A 798 23.13 -3.93 -0.37
C MET A 798 22.80 -5.43 -0.51
N PRO A 799 22.82 -6.06 -1.71
CA PRO A 799 22.62 -7.51 -1.82
C PRO A 799 23.67 -8.28 -1.02
N ARG A 800 24.95 -7.91 -1.16
CA ARG A 800 26.06 -8.52 -0.40
C ARG A 800 25.92 -8.31 1.10
N LEU A 801 25.57 -7.11 1.53
CA LEU A 801 25.33 -6.80 2.95
C LEU A 801 24.18 -7.64 3.52
N LEU A 802 23.08 -7.79 2.79
CA LEU A 802 21.94 -8.61 3.19
C LEU A 802 22.35 -10.08 3.30
N ALA A 803 23.02 -10.62 2.27
CA ALA A 803 23.45 -12.01 2.25
C ALA A 803 24.42 -12.35 3.39
N PHE A 804 25.43 -11.50 3.60
CA PHE A 804 26.41 -11.68 4.67
C PHE A 804 25.77 -11.56 6.06
N THR A 805 24.97 -10.53 6.30
CA THR A 805 24.37 -10.29 7.63
C THR A 805 23.35 -11.38 7.99
N LEU A 806 22.55 -11.85 7.04
CA LEU A 806 21.65 -12.99 7.28
C LEU A 806 22.40 -14.27 7.65
N LYS A 807 23.55 -14.51 7.00
CA LYS A 807 24.43 -15.63 7.34
C LYS A 807 25.00 -15.52 8.76
N GLU A 808 25.49 -14.33 9.15
CA GLU A 808 25.97 -14.09 10.53
C GLU A 808 24.88 -14.38 11.57
N LEU A 809 23.62 -14.11 11.23
CA LEU A 809 22.46 -14.36 12.09
C LEU A 809 21.90 -15.79 12.00
N GLY A 810 22.45 -16.65 11.13
CA GLY A 810 21.93 -18.01 10.90
C GLY A 810 20.54 -18.06 10.25
N ARG A 811 20.14 -17.01 9.53
CA ARG A 811 18.82 -16.91 8.86
C ARG A 811 18.93 -17.26 7.37
N SER A 812 17.93 -17.95 6.83
CA SER A 812 17.88 -18.35 5.41
C SER A 812 16.58 -17.94 4.74
N ARG A 813 16.66 -17.62 3.45
CA ARG A 813 15.53 -17.29 2.56
C ARG A 813 15.95 -17.50 1.11
N GLY A 814 15.03 -17.30 0.15
CA GLY A 814 15.34 -17.29 -1.27
C GLY A 814 15.74 -18.66 -1.83
N ILE A 815 16.51 -18.65 -2.93
CA ILE A 815 16.94 -19.87 -3.65
C ILE A 815 17.90 -20.73 -2.81
N SER A 816 18.75 -20.10 -2.00
CA SER A 816 19.65 -20.77 -1.05
C SER A 816 20.13 -19.81 0.04
N ALA A 817 20.73 -20.36 1.10
CA ALA A 817 21.41 -19.54 2.11
C ALA A 817 22.65 -18.79 1.57
N ALA A 818 23.24 -19.25 0.46
CA ALA A 818 24.35 -18.55 -0.21
C ALA A 818 23.88 -17.34 -1.02
N MET A 819 22.68 -17.46 -1.61
CA MET A 819 22.03 -16.46 -2.43
C MET A 819 20.59 -16.27 -1.93
N PRO A 820 20.39 -15.49 -0.85
CA PRO A 820 19.10 -15.35 -0.17
C PRO A 820 18.13 -14.43 -0.92
N PHE A 821 18.00 -14.66 -2.22
CA PHE A 821 17.18 -13.89 -3.13
C PHE A 821 16.18 -14.81 -3.82
N THR A 822 15.00 -14.28 -4.11
CA THR A 822 14.01 -14.94 -4.97
C THR A 822 14.47 -14.93 -6.43
N GLU A 823 13.84 -15.75 -7.27
CA GLU A 823 14.11 -15.75 -8.72
C GLU A 823 13.92 -14.36 -9.34
N ALA A 824 12.85 -13.64 -8.96
CA ALA A 824 12.59 -12.29 -9.43
C ALA A 824 13.66 -11.27 -9.00
N GLU A 825 14.13 -11.36 -7.75
CA GLU A 825 15.23 -10.51 -7.25
C GLU A 825 16.53 -10.82 -8.01
N ILE A 826 16.80 -12.08 -8.31
CA ILE A 826 17.98 -12.49 -9.09
C ILE A 826 17.88 -11.94 -10.51
N GLU A 827 16.71 -11.99 -11.15
CA GLU A 827 16.55 -11.38 -12.46
C GLU A 827 16.81 -9.88 -12.46
N GLU A 828 16.24 -9.16 -11.49
CA GLU A 828 16.42 -7.72 -11.36
C GLU A 828 17.90 -7.37 -11.18
N LEU A 829 18.59 -8.08 -10.28
CA LEU A 829 20.01 -7.88 -10.00
C LEU A 829 20.90 -8.24 -11.19
N ALA A 830 20.62 -9.37 -11.86
CA ALA A 830 21.38 -9.81 -13.03
C ALA A 830 21.22 -8.85 -14.21
N LYS A 831 20.00 -8.39 -14.51
CA LYS A 831 19.72 -7.38 -15.54
C LYS A 831 20.40 -6.05 -15.21
N ALA A 832 20.22 -5.55 -13.99
CA ALA A 832 20.76 -4.27 -13.57
C ALA A 832 22.30 -4.21 -13.65
N ARG A 833 22.97 -5.35 -13.40
CA ARG A 833 24.42 -5.47 -13.41
C ARG A 833 24.98 -6.07 -14.70
N SER A 834 24.12 -6.46 -15.65
CA SER A 834 24.51 -7.17 -16.88
C SER A 834 25.34 -8.44 -16.64
N LEU A 835 25.04 -9.18 -15.56
CA LEU A 835 25.80 -10.37 -15.16
C LEU A 835 25.21 -11.61 -15.82
N LYS A 836 25.91 -12.13 -16.83
CA LYS A 836 25.43 -13.23 -17.69
C LYS A 836 25.80 -14.63 -17.20
N THR A 837 26.77 -14.74 -16.29
CA THR A 837 27.28 -16.02 -15.79
C THR A 837 27.03 -16.16 -14.30
N PHE A 838 26.89 -17.41 -13.84
CA PHE A 838 26.70 -17.71 -12.42
C PHE A 838 27.84 -17.17 -11.56
N ASP A 839 29.09 -17.36 -11.99
CA ASP A 839 30.27 -16.94 -11.23
C ASP A 839 30.35 -15.42 -11.10
N ALA A 840 29.99 -14.68 -12.17
CA ALA A 840 29.95 -13.22 -12.13
C ALA A 840 28.83 -12.70 -11.21
N LEU A 841 27.66 -13.35 -11.21
CA LEU A 841 26.56 -13.03 -10.31
C LEU A 841 26.95 -13.31 -8.85
N ALA A 842 27.41 -14.53 -8.57
CA ALA A 842 27.81 -14.95 -7.22
C ALA A 842 28.92 -14.06 -6.66
N GLY A 843 29.90 -13.72 -7.49
CA GLY A 843 31.00 -12.82 -7.14
C GLY A 843 30.58 -11.40 -6.75
N GLN A 844 29.33 -10.98 -7.01
CA GLN A 844 28.83 -9.65 -6.64
C GLN A 844 27.74 -9.66 -5.56
N ILE A 845 26.84 -10.64 -5.56
CA ILE A 845 25.63 -10.58 -4.70
C ILE A 845 25.62 -11.62 -3.57
N CYS A 846 26.41 -12.68 -3.66
CA CYS A 846 26.51 -13.67 -2.58
C CYS A 846 27.35 -13.18 -1.41
N ILE A 847 27.33 -13.97 -0.33
CA ILE A 847 28.35 -13.99 0.72
C ILE A 847 29.74 -14.02 0.04
N PRO A 848 30.76 -13.31 0.56
CA PRO A 848 32.13 -13.38 0.04
C PRO A 848 32.58 -14.83 -0.18
N LEU A 849 33.11 -15.12 -1.36
CA LEU A 849 33.40 -16.48 -1.81
C LEU A 849 34.44 -17.18 -0.92
N ASP A 850 35.40 -16.44 -0.38
CA ASP A 850 36.41 -16.90 0.59
C ASP A 850 35.82 -17.22 1.97
N LYS A 851 34.59 -16.76 2.24
CA LYS A 851 33.84 -17.02 3.46
C LYS A 851 32.69 -18.02 3.26
N LEU A 852 32.53 -18.58 2.06
CA LEU A 852 31.42 -19.49 1.72
C LEU A 852 31.90 -20.94 1.65
N ASP A 853 31.09 -21.88 2.14
CA ASP A 853 31.33 -23.31 1.91
C ASP A 853 31.16 -23.63 0.41
N PRO A 854 32.17 -24.18 -0.29
CA PRO A 854 32.09 -24.54 -1.70
C PRO A 854 30.85 -25.39 -2.05
N LYS A 855 30.42 -26.26 -1.15
CA LYS A 855 29.25 -27.13 -1.37
C LYS A 855 27.94 -26.32 -1.50
N MET A 856 27.80 -25.24 -0.73
CA MET A 856 26.63 -24.37 -0.81
C MET A 856 26.52 -23.68 -2.18
N LEU A 857 27.67 -23.38 -2.80
CA LEU A 857 27.72 -22.77 -4.12
C LEU A 857 27.35 -23.79 -5.22
N GLU A 858 27.83 -25.03 -5.11
CA GLU A 858 27.47 -26.14 -6.00
C GLU A 858 25.97 -26.43 -5.98
N ASP A 859 25.34 -26.44 -4.81
CA ASP A 859 23.89 -26.65 -4.66
C ASP A 859 23.05 -25.48 -5.18
N THR A 860 23.62 -24.27 -5.23
CA THR A 860 22.94 -23.06 -5.70
C THR A 860 22.98 -22.95 -7.22
N LYS A 861 24.09 -23.35 -7.85
CA LYS A 861 24.34 -23.24 -9.29
C LYS A 861 23.21 -23.79 -10.19
N PRO A 862 22.69 -25.02 -10.00
CA PRO A 862 21.65 -25.56 -10.88
C PRO A 862 20.31 -24.81 -10.78
N LYS A 863 20.08 -24.04 -9.72
CA LYS A 863 18.86 -23.23 -9.53
C LYS A 863 18.95 -21.85 -10.19
N VAL A 864 20.15 -21.33 -10.40
CA VAL A 864 20.39 -19.97 -10.89
C VAL A 864 20.74 -19.94 -12.38
N VAL A 865 21.46 -20.94 -12.89
CA VAL A 865 21.83 -21.03 -14.31
C VAL A 865 20.62 -20.96 -15.25
N PRO A 866 19.50 -21.68 -15.01
CA PRO A 866 18.31 -21.57 -15.86
C PRO A 866 17.73 -20.16 -15.93
N ILE A 867 17.78 -19.40 -14.82
CA ILE A 867 17.33 -18.01 -14.77
C ILE A 867 18.19 -17.17 -15.71
N LEU A 868 19.52 -17.28 -15.61
CA LEU A 868 20.45 -16.50 -16.45
C LEU A 868 20.33 -16.86 -17.94
N GLU A 869 20.15 -18.15 -18.26
CA GLU A 869 19.93 -18.59 -19.64
C GLU A 869 18.64 -18.01 -20.24
N ARG A 870 17.56 -17.90 -19.44
CA ARG A 870 16.33 -17.23 -19.87
C ARG A 870 16.57 -15.75 -20.16
N LEU A 871 17.31 -15.07 -19.30
CA LEU A 871 17.53 -13.63 -19.42
C LEU A 871 18.44 -13.23 -20.57
N PHE A 872 19.49 -14.02 -20.83
CA PHE A 872 20.58 -13.61 -21.72
C PHE A 872 20.81 -14.53 -22.91
N CYS A 873 20.24 -15.74 -22.91
CA CYS A 873 20.37 -16.71 -23.99
C CYS A 873 19.04 -16.98 -24.73
N GLY A 874 17.93 -16.36 -24.30
CA GLY A 874 16.63 -16.49 -24.94
C GLY A 874 15.93 -17.85 -24.74
N LYS A 875 16.43 -18.67 -23.81
CA LYS A 875 15.80 -19.95 -23.45
C LYS A 875 14.45 -19.71 -22.76
N LYS A 876 13.41 -20.40 -23.22
CA LYS A 876 12.06 -20.38 -22.61
C LYS A 876 11.97 -21.47 -21.54
N LYS A 877 11.07 -21.34 -20.57
CA LYS A 877 10.89 -22.35 -19.51
C LYS A 877 10.52 -23.74 -20.05
N GLY A 878 9.80 -23.78 -21.18
CA GLY A 878 9.40 -25.00 -21.86
C GLY A 878 10.50 -25.66 -22.71
N ASP A 879 11.63 -24.99 -22.95
CA ASP A 879 12.67 -25.52 -23.83
C ASP A 879 13.27 -26.81 -23.25
N GLY A 880 13.25 -27.88 -24.07
CA GLY A 880 13.71 -29.21 -23.66
C GLY A 880 12.65 -30.07 -22.97
N LEU A 881 11.44 -29.56 -22.74
CA LEU A 881 10.28 -30.35 -22.29
C LEU A 881 9.41 -30.76 -23.48
N ASP A 882 8.89 -31.99 -23.44
CA ASP A 882 7.84 -32.42 -24.35
C ASP A 882 6.48 -31.77 -23.99
N MET A 883 5.45 -32.00 -24.81
CA MET A 883 4.11 -31.43 -24.60
C MET A 883 3.57 -31.70 -23.19
N VAL A 884 3.73 -32.93 -22.67
CA VAL A 884 3.25 -33.30 -21.34
C VAL A 884 4.05 -32.59 -20.25
N GLY A 885 5.37 -32.46 -20.41
CA GLY A 885 6.24 -31.72 -19.52
C GLY A 885 5.86 -30.23 -19.45
N GLN A 886 5.61 -29.60 -20.59
CA GLN A 886 5.16 -28.20 -20.63
C GLN A 886 3.78 -28.03 -20.00
N LEU A 887 2.82 -28.93 -20.25
CA LEU A 887 1.49 -28.89 -19.65
C LEU A 887 1.54 -29.00 -18.11
N LYS A 888 2.44 -29.83 -17.56
CA LYS A 888 2.64 -29.94 -16.11
C LYS A 888 3.30 -28.70 -15.52
N ALA A 889 4.31 -28.17 -16.19
CA ALA A 889 5.04 -26.98 -15.75
C ALA A 889 4.14 -25.73 -15.76
N VAL A 890 3.44 -25.48 -16.88
CA VAL A 890 2.54 -24.32 -17.01
C VAL A 890 1.37 -24.39 -16.04
N LYS A 891 0.84 -25.59 -15.74
CA LYS A 891 -0.20 -25.77 -14.72
C LYS A 891 0.26 -25.32 -13.34
N LYS A 892 1.50 -25.64 -12.97
CA LYS A 892 2.09 -25.22 -11.70
C LYS A 892 2.30 -23.71 -11.67
N ASP A 893 2.94 -23.16 -12.69
CA ASP A 893 3.24 -21.73 -12.80
C ASP A 893 1.96 -20.87 -12.83
N LEU A 894 0.91 -21.33 -13.52
CA LEU A 894 -0.40 -20.68 -13.52
C LEU A 894 -1.06 -20.71 -12.13
N PHE A 895 -0.94 -21.80 -11.38
CA PHE A 895 -1.48 -21.86 -10.02
C PHE A 895 -0.81 -20.83 -9.11
N GLU A 896 0.52 -20.75 -9.12
CA GLU A 896 1.27 -19.75 -8.35
C GLU A 896 0.90 -18.32 -8.77
N PHE A 897 0.69 -18.09 -10.07
CA PHE A 897 0.26 -16.80 -10.58
C PHE A 897 -1.16 -16.43 -10.14
N VAL A 898 -2.11 -17.37 -10.21
CA VAL A 898 -3.49 -17.16 -9.80
C VAL A 898 -3.58 -16.88 -8.30
N ASP A 899 -2.81 -17.60 -7.48
CA ASP A 899 -2.71 -17.36 -6.03
C ASP A 899 -2.21 -15.93 -5.74
N LYS A 900 -1.14 -15.52 -6.42
CA LYS A 900 -0.53 -14.19 -6.25
C LYS A 900 -1.41 -13.05 -6.75
N MET A 901 -1.99 -13.20 -7.94
CA MET A 901 -2.72 -12.11 -8.62
C MET A 901 -4.22 -12.09 -8.29
N ASN A 902 -4.74 -13.16 -7.68
CA ASN A 902 -6.13 -13.32 -7.30
C ASN A 902 -7.11 -13.00 -8.45
N CYS A 903 -6.79 -13.49 -9.65
CA CYS A 903 -7.48 -13.17 -10.89
C CYS A 903 -8.52 -14.23 -11.31
N ASN A 904 -8.95 -15.10 -10.39
CA ASN A 904 -9.87 -16.21 -10.65
C ASN A 904 -11.08 -15.81 -11.52
N PRO A 905 -11.85 -14.74 -11.21
CA PRO A 905 -13.09 -14.46 -11.95
C PRO A 905 -12.86 -14.08 -13.43
N ILE A 906 -11.78 -13.36 -13.73
CA ILE A 906 -11.55 -12.88 -15.11
C ILE A 906 -11.04 -14.01 -16.03
N LEU A 907 -10.31 -14.98 -15.48
CA LEU A 907 -9.84 -16.16 -16.21
C LEU A 907 -10.97 -17.15 -16.50
N VAL A 908 -11.87 -17.37 -15.53
CA VAL A 908 -13.10 -18.17 -15.75
C VAL A 908 -13.96 -17.53 -16.84
N ARG A 909 -14.14 -16.20 -16.77
CA ARG A 909 -14.89 -15.47 -17.81
C ARG A 909 -14.23 -15.57 -19.19
N LEU A 910 -12.90 -15.45 -19.29
CA LEU A 910 -12.21 -15.58 -20.57
C LEU A 910 -12.47 -16.93 -21.24
N ALA A 911 -12.31 -18.03 -20.50
CA ALA A 911 -12.56 -19.38 -21.02
C ALA A 911 -14.02 -19.60 -21.42
N TRP A 912 -14.95 -19.09 -20.62
CA TRP A 912 -16.37 -19.13 -20.94
C TRP A 912 -16.69 -18.43 -22.26
N HIS A 913 -16.10 -17.25 -22.48
CA HIS A 913 -16.34 -16.45 -23.67
C HIS A 913 -15.70 -17.08 -24.92
N ASP A 914 -14.53 -17.72 -24.79
CA ASP A 914 -13.91 -18.50 -25.87
C ASP A 914 -14.81 -19.67 -26.29
N SER A 915 -15.29 -20.45 -25.32
CA SER A 915 -16.18 -21.60 -25.57
C SER A 915 -17.60 -21.21 -26.02
N GLY A 916 -18.07 -20.01 -25.65
CA GLY A 916 -19.45 -19.58 -25.85
C GLY A 916 -19.87 -19.33 -27.29
N THR A 917 -18.93 -19.42 -28.24
CA THR A 917 -19.20 -19.27 -29.67
C THR A 917 -19.77 -20.54 -30.31
N PHE A 918 -19.78 -21.67 -29.60
CA PHE A 918 -20.19 -22.95 -30.16
C PHE A 918 -21.67 -23.01 -30.59
N ASP A 919 -21.93 -23.63 -31.73
CA ASP A 919 -23.28 -23.97 -32.22
C ASP A 919 -23.29 -25.33 -32.94
N GLN A 920 -24.07 -26.27 -32.41
CA GLN A 920 -24.19 -27.64 -32.92
C GLN A 920 -24.76 -27.74 -34.33
N LYS A 921 -25.35 -26.66 -34.89
CA LYS A 921 -25.79 -26.61 -36.29
C LYS A 921 -24.63 -26.70 -37.28
N PHE A 922 -23.43 -26.29 -36.85
CA PHE A 922 -22.21 -26.36 -37.62
C PHE A 922 -21.42 -27.59 -37.17
N THR A 923 -21.08 -28.47 -38.10
CA THR A 923 -20.43 -29.76 -37.80
C THR A 923 -18.94 -29.78 -38.13
N THR A 924 -18.44 -28.71 -38.75
CA THR A 924 -17.07 -28.55 -39.27
C THR A 924 -16.23 -27.67 -38.35
N TRP A 925 -15.05 -28.15 -37.96
CA TRP A 925 -14.03 -27.31 -37.32
C TRP A 925 -13.31 -26.45 -38.37
N PRO A 926 -13.02 -25.16 -38.12
CA PRO A 926 -13.28 -24.39 -36.88
C PRO A 926 -14.62 -23.62 -36.89
N GLU A 927 -15.42 -23.72 -37.95
CA GLU A 927 -16.66 -22.94 -38.18
C GLU A 927 -17.70 -23.10 -37.06
N CYS A 928 -17.72 -24.26 -36.41
CA CYS A 928 -18.63 -24.57 -35.32
C CYS A 928 -18.37 -23.80 -34.02
N GLY A 929 -17.26 -23.07 -33.90
CA GLY A 929 -16.88 -22.34 -32.70
C GLY A 929 -16.48 -23.25 -31.54
N GLY A 930 -16.44 -22.70 -30.33
CA GLY A 930 -16.01 -23.41 -29.12
C GLY A 930 -14.58 -23.07 -28.69
N ALA A 931 -14.03 -23.87 -27.77
CA ALA A 931 -12.73 -23.61 -27.15
C ALA A 931 -11.55 -23.86 -28.11
N ASN A 932 -11.34 -22.96 -29.06
CA ASN A 932 -10.35 -23.08 -30.13
C ASN A 932 -9.35 -21.91 -30.16
N GLY A 933 -9.36 -21.07 -29.13
CA GLY A 933 -8.43 -19.93 -28.99
C GLY A 933 -8.74 -18.75 -29.91
N SER A 934 -9.86 -18.77 -30.63
CA SER A 934 -10.26 -17.69 -31.55
C SER A 934 -10.48 -16.36 -30.83
N ILE A 935 -10.79 -16.38 -29.52
CA ILE A 935 -11.00 -15.17 -28.73
C ILE A 935 -9.80 -14.21 -28.70
N ILE A 936 -8.59 -14.66 -29.05
CA ILE A 936 -7.39 -13.80 -29.04
C ILE A 936 -7.37 -12.79 -30.19
N TYR A 937 -8.17 -13.03 -31.24
CA TYR A 937 -8.16 -12.20 -32.45
C TYR A 937 -9.19 -11.07 -32.38
N ASP A 938 -8.89 -9.99 -33.12
CA ASP A 938 -9.71 -8.77 -33.19
C ASP A 938 -11.21 -9.00 -33.49
N PRO A 939 -11.62 -9.93 -34.38
CA PRO A 939 -13.04 -10.18 -34.65
C PRO A 939 -13.85 -10.65 -33.43
N GLU A 940 -13.16 -11.17 -32.41
CA GLU A 940 -13.76 -11.71 -31.19
C GLU A 940 -13.53 -10.78 -30.01
N ILE A 941 -12.26 -10.48 -29.68
CA ILE A 941 -11.90 -9.81 -28.44
C ILE A 941 -12.51 -8.40 -28.32
N ASN A 942 -12.75 -7.74 -29.45
CA ASN A 942 -13.29 -6.38 -29.51
C ASN A 942 -14.82 -6.32 -29.44
N ARG A 943 -15.51 -7.46 -29.36
CA ARG A 943 -16.98 -7.47 -29.18
C ARG A 943 -17.35 -6.96 -27.79
N GLY A 944 -18.49 -6.28 -27.70
CA GLY A 944 -18.95 -5.66 -26.44
C GLY A 944 -19.03 -6.64 -25.26
N ALA A 945 -19.52 -7.87 -25.50
CA ALA A 945 -19.54 -8.95 -24.50
C ALA A 945 -18.16 -9.23 -23.89
N ASN A 946 -17.09 -9.06 -24.68
CA ASN A 946 -15.71 -9.40 -24.33
C ASN A 946 -14.95 -8.23 -23.69
N ASN A 947 -15.62 -7.10 -23.42
CA ASN A 947 -15.04 -5.92 -22.80
C ASN A 947 -14.23 -6.28 -21.53
N GLY A 948 -12.96 -5.88 -21.56
CA GLY A 948 -12.00 -6.09 -20.48
C GLY A 948 -11.27 -7.44 -20.48
N LEU A 949 -11.57 -8.37 -21.39
CA LEU A 949 -10.89 -9.67 -21.49
C LEU A 949 -9.48 -9.60 -22.08
N SER A 950 -9.14 -8.52 -22.80
CA SER A 950 -7.75 -8.26 -23.22
C SER A 950 -6.78 -8.17 -22.03
N LYS A 951 -7.26 -7.78 -20.85
CA LYS A 951 -6.47 -7.83 -19.61
C LYS A 951 -6.17 -9.26 -19.17
N ALA A 952 -7.11 -10.19 -19.34
CA ALA A 952 -6.91 -11.60 -19.03
C ALA A 952 -5.94 -12.26 -20.02
N LEU A 953 -5.99 -11.91 -21.30
CA LEU A 953 -5.01 -12.38 -22.29
C LEU A 953 -3.59 -11.92 -21.95
N ARG A 954 -3.41 -10.65 -21.57
CA ARG A 954 -2.11 -10.13 -21.10
C ARG A 954 -1.56 -10.84 -19.86
N PHE A 955 -2.43 -11.42 -19.03
CA PHE A 955 -1.97 -12.26 -17.92
C PHE A 955 -1.42 -13.60 -18.41
N LEU A 956 -1.96 -14.14 -19.50
CA LEU A 956 -1.59 -15.44 -20.05
C LEU A 956 -0.43 -15.36 -21.08
N GLU A 957 -0.20 -14.20 -21.72
CA GLU A 957 0.88 -13.96 -22.69
C GLU A 957 2.27 -14.47 -22.21
N PRO A 958 2.74 -14.17 -20.98
CA PRO A 958 4.05 -14.66 -20.53
C PRO A 958 4.15 -16.18 -20.48
N PHE A 959 3.05 -16.87 -20.15
CA PHE A 959 2.99 -18.33 -20.12
C PHE A 959 2.97 -18.92 -21.53
N LYS A 960 2.26 -18.28 -22.47
CA LYS A 960 2.30 -18.69 -23.88
C LYS A 960 3.71 -18.56 -24.44
N ASP A 961 4.42 -17.50 -24.06
CA ASP A 961 5.81 -17.26 -24.47
C ASP A 961 6.77 -18.28 -23.85
N ASP A 962 6.63 -18.56 -22.55
CA ASP A 962 7.48 -19.51 -21.82
C ASP A 962 7.22 -20.98 -22.20
N TYR A 963 6.01 -21.32 -22.64
CA TYR A 963 5.59 -22.68 -22.98
C TYR A 963 5.05 -22.75 -24.41
N PRO A 964 5.95 -22.72 -25.42
CA PRO A 964 5.56 -22.53 -26.81
C PRO A 964 4.74 -23.69 -27.39
N LEU A 965 4.84 -24.90 -26.85
CA LEU A 965 4.08 -26.07 -27.33
C LEU A 965 2.60 -26.00 -26.92
N ILE A 966 2.26 -25.21 -25.89
CA ILE A 966 0.90 -25.13 -25.37
C ILE A 966 0.08 -24.19 -26.26
N SER A 967 -1.09 -24.65 -26.70
CA SER A 967 -2.03 -23.84 -27.47
C SER A 967 -2.70 -22.78 -26.59
N TRP A 968 -3.14 -21.69 -27.20
CA TRP A 968 -3.96 -20.67 -26.51
C TRP A 968 -5.24 -21.28 -25.95
N ALA A 969 -5.89 -22.15 -26.71
CA ALA A 969 -7.08 -22.88 -26.27
C ALA A 969 -6.81 -23.69 -24.99
N ASP A 970 -5.73 -24.47 -24.94
CA ASP A 970 -5.40 -25.22 -23.72
C ASP A 970 -5.02 -24.30 -22.56
N LEU A 971 -4.26 -23.22 -22.82
CA LEU A 971 -3.83 -22.27 -21.80
C LEU A 971 -5.02 -21.56 -21.14
N ILE A 972 -5.97 -21.08 -21.95
CA ILE A 972 -7.19 -20.39 -21.51
C ILE A 972 -8.06 -21.33 -20.67
N GLN A 973 -8.32 -22.53 -21.17
CA GLN A 973 -9.18 -23.50 -20.48
C GLN A 973 -8.51 -24.05 -19.20
N MET A 974 -7.19 -24.25 -19.22
CA MET A 974 -6.41 -24.62 -18.03
C MET A 974 -6.47 -23.54 -16.95
N ALA A 975 -6.29 -22.27 -17.33
CA ALA A 975 -6.35 -21.14 -16.42
C ALA A 975 -7.73 -21.04 -15.73
N SER A 976 -8.82 -21.32 -16.46
CA SER A 976 -10.16 -21.40 -15.87
C SER A 976 -10.30 -22.58 -14.91
N ALA A 977 -9.88 -23.79 -15.27
CA ALA A 977 -9.99 -24.96 -14.39
C ALA A 977 -9.22 -24.77 -13.08
N ILE A 978 -7.99 -24.22 -13.17
CA ILE A 978 -7.18 -23.84 -12.01
C ILE A 978 -7.90 -22.79 -11.16
N SER A 979 -8.50 -21.78 -11.78
CA SER A 979 -9.21 -20.70 -11.06
C SER A 979 -10.41 -21.21 -10.26
N ILE A 980 -11.16 -22.19 -10.79
CA ILE A 980 -12.27 -22.82 -10.08
C ILE A 980 -11.76 -23.61 -8.87
N GLU A 981 -10.76 -24.48 -9.07
CA GLU A 981 -10.18 -25.29 -8.00
C GLU A 981 -9.53 -24.42 -6.91
N HIS A 982 -8.80 -23.39 -7.32
CA HIS A 982 -8.14 -22.43 -6.44
C HIS A 982 -9.16 -21.63 -5.59
N ALA A 983 -10.28 -21.22 -6.19
CA ALA A 983 -11.37 -20.54 -5.47
C ALA A 983 -12.17 -21.47 -4.52
N GLY A 984 -11.86 -22.78 -4.47
CA GLY A 984 -12.49 -23.76 -3.59
C GLY A 984 -13.55 -24.63 -4.26
N GLY A 985 -13.74 -24.49 -5.57
CA GLY A 985 -14.67 -25.27 -6.37
C GLY A 985 -14.16 -26.67 -6.72
N PRO A 986 -14.92 -27.42 -7.54
CA PRO A 986 -14.58 -28.78 -7.92
C PRO A 986 -13.36 -28.85 -8.83
N LYS A 987 -12.62 -29.98 -8.75
CA LYS A 987 -11.57 -30.31 -9.72
C LYS A 987 -12.20 -30.69 -11.06
N ILE A 988 -11.86 -29.96 -12.13
CA ILE A 988 -12.32 -30.24 -13.48
C ILE A 988 -11.35 -31.21 -14.17
N LYS A 989 -11.84 -32.38 -14.59
CA LYS A 989 -11.05 -33.39 -15.31
C LYS A 989 -10.89 -33.00 -16.78
N MET A 990 -9.99 -32.06 -17.02
CA MET A 990 -9.72 -31.48 -18.34
C MET A 990 -8.99 -32.44 -19.27
N ARG A 991 -9.41 -32.44 -20.54
CA ARG A 991 -8.67 -33.00 -21.67
C ARG A 991 -7.86 -31.88 -22.33
N TYR A 992 -6.60 -32.14 -22.67
CA TYR A 992 -5.69 -31.17 -23.32
C TYR A 992 -5.25 -31.65 -24.71
N GLY A 993 -4.44 -30.85 -25.41
CA GLY A 993 -3.99 -31.06 -26.78
C GLY A 993 -4.89 -30.36 -27.80
N ARG A 994 -5.54 -29.24 -27.44
CA ARG A 994 -6.40 -28.49 -28.36
C ARG A 994 -5.59 -27.83 -29.47
N GLN A 995 -6.11 -27.87 -30.69
CA GLN A 995 -5.57 -27.13 -31.83
C GLN A 995 -6.16 -25.71 -31.85
N ASP A 996 -5.28 -24.71 -31.86
CA ASP A 996 -5.67 -23.31 -32.08
C ASP A 996 -6.12 -23.07 -33.52
N VAL A 997 -6.99 -22.09 -33.70
CA VAL A 997 -7.20 -21.46 -35.00
C VAL A 997 -5.96 -20.67 -35.45
N GLU A 998 -5.68 -20.68 -36.74
CA GLU A 998 -4.44 -20.14 -37.33
C GLU A 998 -4.48 -18.62 -37.55
N GLY A 999 -5.67 -18.02 -37.58
CA GLY A 999 -5.84 -16.59 -37.88
C GLY A 999 -7.27 -16.07 -37.69
N PRO A 1000 -7.46 -14.74 -37.79
CA PRO A 1000 -8.76 -14.09 -37.61
C PRO A 1000 -9.83 -14.54 -38.60
N GLU A 1001 -9.45 -15.03 -39.78
CA GLU A 1001 -10.35 -15.59 -40.79
C GLU A 1001 -11.01 -16.92 -40.36
N GLN A 1002 -10.43 -17.60 -39.37
CA GLN A 1002 -10.97 -18.82 -38.77
C GLN A 1002 -11.82 -18.55 -37.52
N CYS A 1003 -12.04 -17.27 -37.16
CA CYS A 1003 -13.02 -16.91 -36.15
C CYS A 1003 -14.43 -17.34 -36.62
N PRO A 1004 -15.26 -17.93 -35.75
CA PRO A 1004 -16.63 -18.33 -36.06
C PRO A 1004 -17.44 -17.16 -36.67
N PRO A 1005 -18.10 -17.37 -37.82
CA PRO A 1005 -18.91 -16.35 -38.46
C PRO A 1005 -20.07 -15.91 -37.57
N ASP A 1006 -20.63 -14.71 -37.79
CA ASP A 1006 -21.78 -14.24 -37.01
C ASP A 1006 -22.97 -15.21 -37.08
N ALA A 1007 -23.15 -15.89 -38.21
CA ALA A 1007 -24.18 -16.91 -38.41
C ALA A 1007 -24.02 -18.15 -37.50
N SER A 1008 -22.80 -18.47 -37.03
CA SER A 1008 -22.56 -19.57 -36.10
C SER A 1008 -22.64 -19.16 -34.63
N ARG A 1009 -22.86 -17.88 -34.34
CA ARG A 1009 -23.07 -17.37 -32.98
C ARG A 1009 -24.54 -17.39 -32.58
N GLY A 1010 -25.35 -18.16 -33.29
CA GLY A 1010 -26.79 -18.34 -33.07
C GLY A 1010 -27.58 -17.05 -33.31
N THR A 1011 -28.60 -16.83 -32.49
CA THR A 1011 -29.51 -15.67 -32.61
C THR A 1011 -29.04 -14.45 -31.80
N ALA A 1012 -27.92 -14.52 -31.06
CA ALA A 1012 -27.45 -13.40 -30.24
C ALA A 1012 -26.27 -12.66 -30.89
N GLU A 1013 -26.46 -11.37 -31.17
CA GLU A 1013 -25.41 -10.47 -31.67
C GLU A 1013 -24.27 -10.25 -30.64
N ASN A 1014 -24.48 -10.62 -29.38
CA ASN A 1014 -23.57 -10.40 -28.25
C ASN A 1014 -22.50 -11.50 -28.10
N ALA A 1015 -21.68 -11.69 -29.14
CA ALA A 1015 -20.64 -12.74 -29.21
C ALA A 1015 -21.15 -14.19 -29.01
N GLY A 1016 -22.46 -14.41 -29.15
CA GLY A 1016 -23.10 -15.69 -28.87
C GLY A 1016 -23.36 -15.96 -27.37
N LEU A 1017 -23.20 -14.97 -26.49
CA LEU A 1017 -23.38 -15.14 -25.05
C LEU A 1017 -24.75 -14.65 -24.57
N PRO A 1018 -25.21 -15.11 -23.39
CA PRO A 1018 -26.46 -14.61 -22.83
C PRO A 1018 -26.37 -13.12 -22.45
N ASP A 1019 -27.23 -12.30 -23.05
CA ASP A 1019 -27.58 -10.97 -22.51
C ASP A 1019 -28.21 -11.09 -21.12
N ALA A 1020 -27.86 -10.17 -20.22
CA ALA A 1020 -28.35 -10.14 -18.85
C ALA A 1020 -29.76 -9.55 -18.71
N GLU A 1021 -30.13 -8.60 -19.59
CA GLU A 1021 -31.39 -7.85 -19.57
C GLU A 1021 -32.00 -7.73 -20.96
N ALA A 1022 -33.31 -7.49 -21.03
CA ALA A 1022 -34.02 -7.24 -22.28
C ALA A 1022 -33.69 -5.82 -22.84
N PRO A 1023 -33.75 -5.60 -24.17
CA PRO A 1023 -34.13 -6.56 -25.21
C PRO A 1023 -33.05 -7.62 -25.46
N PHE A 1024 -33.45 -8.88 -25.56
CA PHE A 1024 -32.55 -10.00 -25.82
C PHE A 1024 -32.20 -10.06 -27.31
N GLY A 1025 -30.91 -10.17 -27.65
CA GLY A 1025 -30.44 -10.20 -29.04
C GLY A 1025 -31.07 -11.31 -29.86
N CYS A 1026 -31.48 -12.42 -29.21
CA CYS A 1026 -32.15 -13.54 -29.85
C CYS A 1026 -33.64 -13.36 -30.17
N GLY A 1027 -34.23 -12.20 -29.86
CA GLY A 1027 -35.65 -11.94 -30.05
C GLY A 1027 -36.56 -12.66 -29.05
N ALA A 1028 -36.01 -13.30 -28.03
CA ALA A 1028 -36.80 -13.85 -26.94
C ALA A 1028 -37.55 -12.73 -26.18
N THR A 1029 -38.76 -13.03 -25.75
CA THR A 1029 -39.59 -12.11 -24.95
C THR A 1029 -39.44 -12.34 -23.44
N THR A 1030 -38.85 -13.47 -23.03
CA THR A 1030 -38.58 -13.82 -21.64
C THR A 1030 -37.14 -14.25 -21.44
N ALA A 1031 -36.59 -13.98 -20.26
CA ALA A 1031 -35.22 -14.33 -19.92
C ALA A 1031 -34.98 -15.85 -19.92
N ALA A 1032 -35.98 -16.65 -19.55
CA ALA A 1032 -35.86 -18.11 -19.58
C ALA A 1032 -35.79 -18.66 -21.02
N GLN A 1033 -36.60 -18.11 -21.93
CA GLN A 1033 -36.53 -18.47 -23.35
C GLN A 1033 -35.20 -18.05 -23.96
N HIS A 1034 -34.67 -16.88 -23.58
CA HIS A 1034 -33.37 -16.41 -24.00
C HIS A 1034 -32.25 -17.38 -23.59
N LEU A 1035 -32.19 -17.76 -22.31
CA LEU A 1035 -31.22 -18.75 -21.82
C LEU A 1035 -31.31 -20.07 -22.60
N ARG A 1036 -32.52 -20.63 -22.79
CA ARG A 1036 -32.69 -21.85 -23.59
C ARG A 1036 -32.21 -21.67 -25.03
N ASN A 1037 -32.52 -20.56 -25.70
CA ASN A 1037 -32.08 -20.30 -27.07
C ASN A 1037 -30.54 -20.32 -27.21
N ILE A 1038 -29.81 -19.78 -26.23
CA ILE A 1038 -28.35 -19.76 -26.23
C ILE A 1038 -27.76 -21.12 -25.91
N PHE A 1039 -28.22 -21.76 -24.83
CA PHE A 1039 -27.57 -22.97 -24.34
C PHE A 1039 -28.03 -24.26 -25.05
N TYR A 1040 -29.27 -24.32 -25.55
CA TYR A 1040 -29.74 -25.50 -26.30
C TYR A 1040 -29.02 -25.62 -27.64
N ARG A 1041 -28.56 -24.52 -28.25
CA ARG A 1041 -27.72 -24.55 -29.45
C ARG A 1041 -26.36 -25.20 -29.18
N MET A 1042 -25.88 -25.12 -27.93
CA MET A 1042 -24.65 -25.76 -27.48
C MET A 1042 -24.88 -27.20 -27.01
N GLY A 1043 -26.14 -27.65 -26.97
CA GLY A 1043 -26.54 -28.98 -26.54
C GLY A 1043 -26.71 -29.14 -25.02
N PHE A 1044 -26.74 -28.05 -24.25
CA PHE A 1044 -27.07 -28.12 -22.82
C PHE A 1044 -28.59 -28.18 -22.60
N ASP A 1045 -29.00 -28.77 -21.48
CA ASP A 1045 -30.37 -28.79 -20.99
C ASP A 1045 -30.58 -27.78 -19.84
N ASP A 1046 -31.79 -27.76 -19.27
CA ASP A 1046 -32.13 -26.88 -18.15
C ASP A 1046 -31.20 -27.09 -16.93
N GLN A 1047 -30.74 -28.32 -16.67
CA GLN A 1047 -29.79 -28.61 -15.59
C GLN A 1047 -28.42 -27.99 -15.87
N GLY A 1048 -27.88 -28.19 -17.08
CA GLY A 1048 -26.60 -27.61 -17.50
C GLY A 1048 -26.62 -26.08 -17.48
N ILE A 1049 -27.73 -25.45 -17.87
CA ILE A 1049 -27.91 -23.99 -17.80
C ILE A 1049 -27.78 -23.50 -16.36
N VAL A 1050 -28.51 -24.13 -15.43
CA VAL A 1050 -28.53 -23.71 -14.02
C VAL A 1050 -27.16 -23.99 -13.37
N ALA A 1051 -26.55 -25.13 -13.66
CA ALA A 1051 -25.22 -25.47 -13.14
C ALA A 1051 -24.20 -24.42 -13.57
N LEU A 1052 -24.06 -24.17 -14.88
CA LEU A 1052 -23.05 -23.25 -15.41
C LEU A 1052 -23.27 -21.81 -14.95
N SER A 1053 -24.52 -21.36 -14.84
CA SER A 1053 -24.86 -20.04 -14.30
C SER A 1053 -24.43 -19.88 -12.83
N GLY A 1054 -24.27 -20.98 -12.08
CA GLY A 1054 -23.73 -20.98 -10.73
C GLY A 1054 -22.31 -20.42 -10.61
N ALA A 1055 -21.57 -20.28 -11.72
CA ALA A 1055 -20.28 -19.60 -11.75
C ALA A 1055 -20.35 -18.15 -11.26
N HIS A 1056 -21.53 -17.51 -11.28
CA HIS A 1056 -21.75 -16.19 -10.70
C HIS A 1056 -21.46 -16.12 -9.18
N THR A 1057 -21.30 -17.26 -8.50
CA THR A 1057 -20.69 -17.29 -7.15
C THR A 1057 -19.34 -16.58 -7.09
N LEU A 1058 -18.61 -16.57 -8.22
CA LEU A 1058 -17.30 -15.98 -8.40
C LEU A 1058 -17.38 -14.75 -9.30
N GLY A 1059 -17.04 -13.57 -8.77
CA GLY A 1059 -16.89 -12.35 -9.56
C GLY A 1059 -17.93 -11.26 -9.30
N ARG A 1060 -17.88 -10.24 -10.15
CA ARG A 1060 -18.66 -9.00 -10.02
C ARG A 1060 -18.82 -8.28 -11.35
N ALA A 1061 -19.92 -7.55 -11.49
CA ALA A 1061 -20.22 -6.70 -12.63
C ALA A 1061 -19.62 -5.29 -12.43
N PHE A 1062 -19.26 -4.63 -13.52
CA PHE A 1062 -18.73 -3.26 -13.52
C PHE A 1062 -19.46 -2.41 -14.53
N LYS A 1063 -19.69 -1.14 -14.19
CA LYS A 1063 -20.30 -0.16 -15.10
C LYS A 1063 -19.59 -0.11 -16.45
N GLU A 1064 -18.26 -0.07 -16.46
CA GLU A 1064 -17.44 0.05 -17.67
C GLU A 1064 -17.41 -1.23 -18.53
N ARG A 1065 -17.87 -2.36 -17.99
CA ARG A 1065 -17.91 -3.64 -18.71
C ARG A 1065 -19.33 -4.00 -19.14
N SER A 1066 -20.26 -4.02 -18.19
CA SER A 1066 -21.64 -4.45 -18.46
C SER A 1066 -22.58 -3.30 -18.79
N GLY A 1067 -22.31 -2.08 -18.30
CA GLY A 1067 -23.24 -0.95 -18.41
C GLY A 1067 -24.53 -1.09 -17.56
N LEU A 1068 -24.70 -2.21 -16.85
CA LEU A 1068 -25.93 -2.59 -16.14
C LEU A 1068 -25.87 -2.35 -14.63
N VAL A 1069 -24.72 -1.92 -14.11
CA VAL A 1069 -24.53 -1.55 -12.70
C VAL A 1069 -23.97 -0.14 -12.60
N ALA A 1070 -24.21 0.54 -11.48
CA ALA A 1070 -23.77 1.92 -11.28
C ALA A 1070 -22.29 2.00 -10.85
N GLU A 1071 -21.77 0.93 -10.25
CA GLU A 1071 -20.46 0.85 -9.61
C GLU A 1071 -19.34 0.60 -10.63
N GLY A 1072 -18.41 1.56 -10.70
CA GLY A 1072 -17.25 1.54 -11.60
C GLY A 1072 -15.97 0.97 -10.98
N TYR A 1073 -14.86 1.09 -11.71
CA TYR A 1073 -13.53 0.73 -11.22
C TYR A 1073 -13.00 1.70 -10.15
N GLY A 1074 -12.49 1.19 -9.03
CA GLY A 1074 -11.78 2.01 -8.05
C GLY A 1074 -12.65 2.98 -7.26
N GLU A 1075 -13.98 2.92 -7.40
CA GLU A 1075 -14.90 3.85 -6.75
C GLU A 1075 -15.12 3.52 -5.27
N ALA A 1076 -15.03 4.53 -4.41
CA ALA A 1076 -15.35 4.43 -2.97
C ALA A 1076 -16.86 4.34 -2.67
N LYS A 1077 -17.72 4.62 -3.66
CA LYS A 1077 -19.19 4.54 -3.57
C LYS A 1077 -19.74 3.22 -4.15
N ALA A 1078 -19.16 2.09 -3.76
CA ALA A 1078 -19.55 0.78 -4.30
C ALA A 1078 -20.02 -0.19 -3.22
N CYS A 1079 -20.71 -1.23 -3.68
CA CYS A 1079 -21.15 -2.42 -2.95
C CYS A 1079 -20.25 -2.74 -1.73
N PRO A 1080 -20.81 -2.94 -0.52
CA PRO A 1080 -20.03 -3.17 0.71
C PRO A 1080 -19.01 -4.30 0.62
N TYR A 1081 -19.25 -5.28 -0.26
CA TYR A 1081 -18.41 -6.46 -0.48
C TYR A 1081 -17.22 -6.20 -1.41
N THR A 1082 -17.19 -5.05 -2.08
CA THR A 1082 -16.17 -4.70 -3.10
C THR A 1082 -15.52 -3.33 -2.85
N LYS A 1083 -15.87 -2.63 -1.76
CA LYS A 1083 -15.50 -1.21 -1.51
C LYS A 1083 -14.04 -0.94 -1.14
N SER A 1084 -13.28 -1.93 -0.65
CA SER A 1084 -11.88 -1.71 -0.27
C SER A 1084 -11.01 -2.96 -0.42
N VAL A 1085 -9.71 -2.75 -0.62
CA VAL A 1085 -8.70 -3.82 -0.73
C VAL A 1085 -8.62 -4.65 0.57
N GLY A 1086 -8.91 -4.04 1.74
CA GLY A 1086 -8.90 -4.71 3.04
C GLY A 1086 -10.20 -5.44 3.43
N LEU A 1087 -11.24 -5.33 2.60
CA LEU A 1087 -12.52 -6.05 2.75
C LEU A 1087 -12.75 -7.06 1.62
N CYS A 1088 -11.73 -7.31 0.80
CA CYS A 1088 -11.78 -8.42 -0.14
C CYS A 1088 -12.05 -9.71 0.65
N PRO A 1089 -13.08 -10.50 0.25
CA PRO A 1089 -13.40 -11.74 0.93
C PRO A 1089 -12.16 -12.60 1.13
N VAL A 1090 -12.08 -13.20 2.32
CA VAL A 1090 -10.97 -14.07 2.70
C VAL A 1090 -10.84 -15.18 1.66
N ARG A 1091 -9.62 -15.35 1.14
CA ARG A 1091 -9.22 -16.43 0.25
C ARG A 1091 -9.48 -17.78 0.93
N ARG A 1092 -9.43 -18.87 0.16
CA ARG A 1092 -9.56 -20.24 0.68
C ARG A 1092 -8.57 -20.55 1.82
N ASP A 1093 -7.41 -19.90 1.82
CA ASP A 1093 -6.33 -20.10 2.80
C ASP A 1093 -6.41 -19.21 4.05
N GLY A 1094 -7.46 -18.38 4.20
CA GLY A 1094 -7.60 -17.49 5.35
C GLY A 1094 -6.96 -16.11 5.19
N GLN A 1095 -6.27 -15.82 4.09
CA GLN A 1095 -5.66 -14.51 3.83
C GLN A 1095 -6.64 -13.56 3.12
N ALA A 1096 -6.43 -12.25 3.25
CA ALA A 1096 -7.24 -11.26 2.52
C ALA A 1096 -7.05 -11.39 1.00
N GLY A 1097 -8.13 -11.35 0.23
CA GLY A 1097 -8.02 -11.30 -1.22
C GLY A 1097 -7.31 -10.02 -1.67
N VAL A 1098 -6.49 -10.09 -2.72
CA VAL A 1098 -5.88 -8.91 -3.34
C VAL A 1098 -6.74 -8.52 -4.54
N GLY A 1099 -7.23 -7.28 -4.59
CA GLY A 1099 -8.10 -6.86 -5.70
C GLY A 1099 -8.42 -5.37 -5.67
N MET A 1100 -8.60 -4.78 -6.85
CA MET A 1100 -9.02 -3.39 -6.99
C MET A 1100 -10.45 -3.22 -6.44
N PRO A 1101 -10.78 -2.16 -5.68
CA PRO A 1101 -12.16 -1.93 -5.24
C PRO A 1101 -13.10 -1.59 -6.42
N GLY A 1102 -14.40 -1.69 -6.21
CA GLY A 1102 -15.44 -1.31 -7.18
C GLY A 1102 -16.27 -2.45 -7.76
N GLY A 1103 -17.26 -2.15 -8.60
CA GLY A 1103 -18.20 -3.13 -9.14
C GLY A 1103 -19.18 -3.73 -8.12
N LYS A 1104 -20.18 -4.46 -8.60
CA LYS A 1104 -21.26 -5.07 -7.81
C LYS A 1104 -21.24 -6.59 -7.94
N SER A 1105 -21.09 -7.31 -6.82
CA SER A 1105 -20.98 -8.77 -6.81
C SER A 1105 -22.34 -9.47 -6.79
N TRP A 1106 -22.37 -10.72 -7.24
CA TRP A 1106 -23.55 -11.60 -7.11
C TRP A 1106 -23.64 -12.25 -5.74
N THR A 1107 -22.50 -12.41 -5.05
CA THR A 1107 -22.42 -12.98 -3.70
C THR A 1107 -21.58 -12.10 -2.78
N LYS A 1108 -21.76 -12.26 -1.46
CA LYS A 1108 -20.95 -11.56 -0.45
C LYS A 1108 -19.47 -11.98 -0.52
N LYS A 1109 -19.23 -13.27 -0.80
CA LYS A 1109 -17.89 -13.88 -0.87
C LYS A 1109 -17.46 -14.14 -2.32
N TRP A 1110 -17.47 -13.11 -3.15
CA TRP A 1110 -17.26 -13.17 -4.61
C TRP A 1110 -15.88 -13.67 -5.11
N LEU A 1111 -14.99 -14.10 -4.21
CA LEU A 1111 -13.71 -14.77 -4.52
C LEU A 1111 -13.71 -16.26 -4.17
N LYS A 1112 -14.81 -16.77 -3.60
CA LYS A 1112 -14.98 -18.15 -3.19
C LYS A 1112 -15.96 -18.83 -4.16
N PHE A 1113 -15.59 -20.01 -4.63
CA PHE A 1113 -16.46 -20.83 -5.45
C PHE A 1113 -17.20 -21.82 -4.56
N ASP A 1114 -18.45 -21.51 -4.24
CA ASP A 1114 -19.35 -22.31 -3.40
C ASP A 1114 -20.81 -22.15 -3.87
N ASN A 1115 -21.78 -22.77 -3.19
CA ASN A 1115 -23.19 -22.65 -3.57
C ASN A 1115 -23.90 -21.37 -3.07
N SER A 1116 -23.17 -20.34 -2.63
CA SER A 1116 -23.75 -19.09 -2.09
C SER A 1116 -24.64 -18.36 -3.10
N TYR A 1117 -24.33 -18.41 -4.40
CA TYR A 1117 -25.18 -17.87 -5.46
C TYR A 1117 -26.64 -18.37 -5.33
N PHE A 1118 -26.84 -19.66 -5.09
CA PHE A 1118 -28.19 -20.24 -4.95
C PHE A 1118 -28.86 -19.91 -3.61
N LYS A 1119 -28.07 -19.65 -2.57
CA LYS A 1119 -28.55 -19.35 -1.21
C LYS A 1119 -28.93 -17.88 -1.03
N GLU A 1120 -28.06 -16.99 -1.45
CA GLU A 1120 -28.16 -15.53 -1.20
C GLU A 1120 -29.23 -14.86 -2.08
N TYR A 1121 -29.73 -15.54 -3.12
CA TYR A 1121 -30.87 -15.08 -3.92
C TYR A 1121 -32.11 -14.74 -3.07
N VAL A 1122 -32.32 -15.46 -1.97
CA VAL A 1122 -33.51 -15.30 -1.13
C VAL A 1122 -33.43 -14.05 -0.25
N ASP A 1123 -32.23 -13.52 0.00
CA ASP A 1123 -32.00 -12.51 1.04
C ASP A 1123 -32.31 -11.06 0.60
N LYS A 1124 -32.69 -10.83 -0.67
CA LYS A 1124 -33.00 -9.50 -1.24
C LYS A 1124 -31.99 -8.40 -0.86
N ASP A 1125 -30.72 -8.75 -0.68
CA ASP A 1125 -29.69 -7.78 -0.38
C ASP A 1125 -29.56 -6.80 -1.56
N PRO A 1126 -29.90 -5.50 -1.39
CA PRO A 1126 -29.87 -4.54 -2.48
C PRO A 1126 -28.45 -4.30 -3.01
N ASN A 1127 -27.42 -4.74 -2.29
CA ASN A 1127 -26.03 -4.63 -2.68
C ASN A 1127 -25.54 -5.76 -3.59
N LEU A 1128 -26.30 -6.85 -3.73
CA LEU A 1128 -26.00 -7.92 -4.68
C LEU A 1128 -26.68 -7.66 -6.02
N VAL A 1129 -26.08 -8.14 -7.11
CA VAL A 1129 -26.64 -8.00 -8.47
C VAL A 1129 -27.45 -9.24 -8.86
N TRP A 1130 -28.60 -9.00 -9.47
CA TRP A 1130 -29.53 -10.03 -9.94
C TRP A 1130 -30.21 -9.54 -11.22
N PHE A 1131 -29.69 -9.98 -12.37
CA PHE A 1131 -30.24 -9.63 -13.66
C PHE A 1131 -31.49 -10.48 -13.99
N SER A 1132 -32.22 -10.10 -15.04
CA SER A 1132 -33.43 -10.82 -15.47
C SER A 1132 -33.17 -12.31 -15.75
N THR A 1133 -32.02 -12.65 -16.33
CA THR A 1133 -31.60 -14.04 -16.56
C THR A 1133 -31.29 -14.79 -15.27
N ASP A 1134 -30.67 -14.12 -14.29
CA ASP A 1134 -30.40 -14.74 -12.99
C ASP A 1134 -31.72 -15.06 -12.26
N LYS A 1135 -32.67 -14.12 -12.28
CA LYS A 1135 -34.01 -14.28 -11.68
C LYS A 1135 -34.79 -15.42 -12.31
N ALA A 1136 -34.66 -15.61 -13.63
CA ALA A 1136 -35.36 -16.65 -14.37
C ALA A 1136 -35.00 -18.06 -13.86
N LEU A 1137 -33.76 -18.29 -13.42
CA LEU A 1137 -33.31 -19.59 -12.92
C LEU A 1137 -34.11 -20.08 -11.71
N HIS A 1138 -34.61 -19.15 -10.88
CA HIS A 1138 -35.43 -19.47 -9.72
C HIS A 1138 -36.93 -19.49 -10.07
N THR A 1139 -37.39 -18.67 -11.01
CA THR A 1139 -38.84 -18.49 -11.25
C THR A 1139 -39.43 -19.41 -12.32
N ASP A 1140 -38.63 -19.82 -13.31
CA ASP A 1140 -39.08 -20.68 -14.39
C ASP A 1140 -39.28 -22.13 -13.90
N GLY A 1141 -40.36 -22.78 -14.37
CA GLY A 1141 -40.73 -24.12 -13.90
C GLY A 1141 -39.72 -25.22 -14.22
N GLY A 1142 -38.91 -25.06 -15.28
CA GLY A 1142 -37.87 -26.01 -15.67
C GLY A 1142 -36.54 -25.79 -14.96
N PHE A 1143 -36.14 -24.55 -14.72
CA PHE A 1143 -34.89 -24.23 -14.00
C PHE A 1143 -34.99 -24.38 -12.49
N LYS A 1144 -36.13 -24.00 -11.91
CA LYS A 1144 -36.34 -23.92 -10.46
C LYS A 1144 -36.00 -25.22 -9.69
N PRO A 1145 -36.34 -26.44 -10.16
CA PRO A 1145 -35.99 -27.67 -9.46
C PRO A 1145 -34.47 -27.83 -9.26
N PHE A 1146 -33.67 -27.53 -10.29
CA PHE A 1146 -32.21 -27.60 -10.22
C PHE A 1146 -31.63 -26.48 -9.36
N PHE A 1147 -32.20 -25.27 -9.45
CA PHE A 1147 -31.80 -24.15 -8.60
C PHE A 1147 -31.96 -24.48 -7.11
N LEU A 1148 -33.10 -25.08 -6.74
CA LEU A 1148 -33.36 -25.52 -5.37
C LEU A 1148 -32.47 -26.71 -4.96
N LYS A 1149 -32.20 -27.65 -5.86
CA LYS A 1149 -31.25 -28.76 -5.62
C LYS A 1149 -29.88 -28.21 -5.23
N TYR A 1150 -29.32 -27.27 -6.00
CA TYR A 1150 -27.99 -26.71 -5.75
C TYR A 1150 -27.92 -25.79 -4.54
N LYS A 1151 -29.04 -25.14 -4.20
CA LYS A 1151 -29.16 -24.38 -2.96
C LYS A 1151 -28.96 -25.27 -1.73
N GLU A 1152 -29.58 -26.44 -1.71
CA GLU A 1152 -29.54 -27.36 -0.55
C GLU A 1152 -28.31 -28.27 -0.57
N ASP A 1153 -27.79 -28.62 -1.75
CA ASP A 1153 -26.68 -29.58 -1.91
C ASP A 1153 -25.54 -28.99 -2.77
N GLU A 1154 -24.49 -28.52 -2.09
CA GLU A 1154 -23.27 -28.02 -2.73
C GLU A 1154 -22.50 -29.11 -3.47
N SER A 1155 -22.53 -30.36 -2.97
CA SER A 1155 -21.82 -31.46 -3.61
C SER A 1155 -22.46 -31.81 -4.96
N ALA A 1156 -23.80 -31.79 -5.02
CA ALA A 1156 -24.52 -31.94 -6.27
C ALA A 1156 -24.24 -30.79 -7.24
N PHE A 1157 -24.17 -29.54 -6.76
CA PHE A 1157 -23.76 -28.41 -7.59
C PHE A 1157 -22.34 -28.60 -8.15
N PHE A 1158 -21.38 -28.98 -7.30
CA PHE A 1158 -20.00 -29.19 -7.71
C PHE A 1158 -19.85 -30.31 -8.73
N HIS A 1159 -20.57 -31.42 -8.56
CA HIS A 1159 -20.59 -32.51 -9.52
C HIS A 1159 -21.12 -32.04 -10.88
N ASP A 1160 -22.34 -31.47 -10.90
CA ASP A 1160 -23.01 -31.07 -12.14
C ASP A 1160 -22.26 -29.91 -12.84
N TYR A 1161 -21.69 -28.97 -12.07
CA TYR A 1161 -20.84 -27.89 -12.60
C TYR A 1161 -19.57 -28.45 -13.24
N ALA A 1162 -18.92 -29.43 -12.61
CA ALA A 1162 -17.70 -30.00 -13.14
C ALA A 1162 -17.92 -30.73 -14.47
N GLU A 1163 -19.04 -31.47 -14.58
CA GLU A 1163 -19.42 -32.13 -15.84
C GLU A 1163 -19.77 -31.11 -16.93
N ALA A 1164 -20.55 -30.09 -16.59
CA ALA A 1164 -20.98 -29.07 -17.55
C ALA A 1164 -19.83 -28.17 -18.02
N HIS A 1165 -18.92 -27.76 -17.11
CA HIS A 1165 -17.71 -26.98 -17.44
C HIS A 1165 -16.76 -27.78 -18.33
N LYS A 1166 -16.49 -29.05 -17.97
CA LYS A 1166 -15.70 -29.95 -18.81
C LYS A 1166 -16.30 -30.04 -20.21
N ARG A 1167 -17.60 -30.34 -20.31
CA ARG A 1167 -18.30 -30.44 -21.59
C ARG A 1167 -18.13 -29.15 -22.40
N LEU A 1168 -18.41 -27.98 -21.82
CA LEU A 1168 -18.26 -26.70 -22.50
C LEU A 1168 -16.84 -26.48 -23.03
N SER A 1169 -15.82 -26.82 -22.23
CA SER A 1169 -14.42 -26.67 -22.62
C SER A 1169 -14.00 -27.58 -23.78
N GLU A 1170 -14.79 -28.62 -24.09
CA GLU A 1170 -14.51 -29.61 -25.14
C GLU A 1170 -15.39 -29.39 -26.38
N LEU A 1171 -16.50 -28.64 -26.27
CA LEU A 1171 -17.38 -28.35 -27.40
C LEU A 1171 -16.61 -27.63 -28.52
N GLY A 1172 -16.77 -28.15 -29.74
CA GLY A 1172 -16.14 -27.62 -30.95
C GLY A 1172 -14.61 -27.63 -30.96
N SER A 1173 -13.96 -28.23 -29.95
CA SER A 1173 -12.50 -28.35 -29.90
C SER A 1173 -12.01 -29.48 -30.80
N LYS A 1174 -10.90 -29.26 -31.50
CA LYS A 1174 -10.15 -30.31 -32.20
C LYS A 1174 -8.90 -30.66 -31.38
N PHE A 1175 -8.69 -31.96 -31.13
CA PHE A 1175 -7.58 -32.44 -30.31
C PHE A 1175 -6.49 -33.12 -31.14
N VAL A 1176 -5.24 -32.88 -30.78
CA VAL A 1176 -4.04 -33.51 -31.35
C VAL A 1176 -3.14 -33.97 -30.19
N PRO A 1177 -3.02 -35.29 -29.93
CA PRO A 1177 -3.67 -36.41 -30.63
C PRO A 1177 -5.20 -36.41 -30.45
N GLU A 1178 -5.92 -37.13 -31.32
CA GLU A 1178 -7.39 -37.19 -31.29
C GLU A 1178 -7.94 -37.67 -29.93
N ALA A 1179 -7.19 -38.54 -29.23
CA ALA A 1179 -7.51 -39.00 -27.88
C ALA A 1179 -7.40 -37.90 -26.80
N GLY A 1180 -6.75 -36.78 -27.12
CA GLY A 1180 -6.36 -35.74 -26.17
C GLY A 1180 -5.32 -36.21 -25.16
N ILE A 1181 -4.90 -35.30 -24.29
CA ILE A 1181 -3.87 -35.53 -23.28
C ILE A 1181 -4.51 -35.38 -21.89
N SER A 1182 -4.36 -36.39 -21.03
CA SER A 1182 -4.73 -36.31 -19.61
C SER A 1182 -3.49 -36.01 -18.76
N LEU A 1183 -3.64 -35.14 -17.76
CA LEU A 1183 -2.60 -34.89 -16.75
C LEU A 1183 -2.87 -35.61 -15.41
N ASP A 1184 -4.04 -36.22 -15.27
CA ASP A 1184 -4.46 -37.00 -14.11
C ASP A 1184 -3.97 -38.45 -14.16
#